data_AF-A0A8C4TBI9-F1
#
_entry.id   AF-A0A8C4TBI9-F1
#
_cell.length_a   1.000
_cell.length_b   1.000
_cell.length_c   1.000
_cell.angle_alpha   90.00
_cell.angle_beta   90.00
_cell.angle_gamma   90.00
#
_symmetry.space_group_name_H-M   'P 1'
#
loop_
_entity.id
_entity.type
_entity.pdbx_description
1 polymer ?
#
loop_
_entity_poly.entity_id
_entity_poly.type
_entity_poly.pdbx_seq_one_letter_code
_entity_poly.pdbx_strand_id
1 'polypeptide(L)'
;MSLFKAREWWSATLGHDEEFDQGCLCIADIDNSGKGQDKIIVGSYKGFLRIFSPRPSKPGESMVPQDQMLEVQLKDSIIQIEVGKYVSGTELLHLAALHPRKLTVFSVSGIAGTVEHGNQYQLRLVYEHNLQRTACNMVSGPFGGVKGRDFICIQSMDGILMFFEQESFSFSRFLPGFLLPGPLSYNPRTDAFITVSSLRQVENYKYQTLAVATDVDCRAESEQQKLGSGKRLTADWTLMIGEQAMDICILSSAQAASFVFVLGERNFFCIKANGQMRFMKKLEYNPSCFLPYASVIEGTINSLVGNHNNMLLVYQDVTLRWAAQLPHVPVALRVVLYCFFLGPGSSSAVTFHVFLAGSLSPAELGGDVAVSYTTATGVPRVAQCKFILPLKLVCSPTPPSKSVPCRITIDTNKPPVSLQDIFPDFVEKTEEEQVHAIGFQLVSGSRVTVLASKTSQRYRIQGEVFEDLWLITKELVERFEKHFANQGAKDFQCSFTGPIPLAEYFEIIDRHFELRLNAEKYQNLLAERAVQFRAIQRRLLTRFKDKTPAPLQNLDTLMDATYRQVIVLGDAAEENESALCQAFTRLKSATHLFLLLLRLWQSLNKEQTDILEATFLPLLQDTSQLGWEECVDAAVTHHLRTCLSRSPKEQALNLTSQLALPRDTVRLRKHISLLCDRMAKGGRLCLSAEGSAPIPVIMPGMCDTESRSRGSAGAKPSQHRAQGRN
;
A
#
# COMPACT_ATOMS: atom_id res chain seq x y z
N MET A 1 -5.45 16.15 3.46
CA MET A 1 -4.18 15.83 2.76
C MET A 1 -4.43 14.61 1.88
N SER A 2 -4.34 14.73 0.55
CA SER A 2 -4.68 13.65 -0.40
C SER A 2 -3.69 12.48 -0.29
N LEU A 3 -4.23 11.25 -0.16
CA LEU A 3 -3.50 9.99 0.04
C LEU A 3 -2.62 9.61 -1.17
N PHE A 4 -2.97 10.08 -2.37
CA PHE A 4 -2.38 9.66 -3.65
C PHE A 4 -1.57 10.77 -4.32
N LYS A 5 -0.61 11.36 -3.59
CA LYS A 5 0.35 12.33 -4.15
C LYS A 5 1.78 11.80 -3.99
N ALA A 6 2.59 11.96 -5.03
CA ALA A 6 4.02 11.71 -4.95
C ALA A 6 4.62 12.65 -3.91
N ARG A 7 5.39 12.09 -2.98
CA ARG A 7 6.07 12.87 -1.94
C ARG A 7 7.42 13.28 -2.47
N GLU A 8 7.67 14.58 -2.40
CA GLU A 8 8.93 15.17 -2.78
C GLU A 8 10.01 14.76 -1.77
N TRP A 9 11.11 14.21 -2.28
CA TRP A 9 12.27 13.83 -1.49
C TRP A 9 13.42 14.83 -1.69
N TRP A 10 13.68 15.17 -2.96
CA TRP A 10 14.62 16.20 -3.39
C TRP A 10 14.09 16.78 -4.70
N SER A 11 14.26 18.08 -4.91
CA SER A 11 13.93 18.74 -6.17
C SER A 11 14.92 19.86 -6.48
N ALA A 12 15.08 20.10 -7.78
CA ALA A 12 15.82 21.25 -8.30
C ALA A 12 15.11 21.74 -9.57
N THR A 13 14.98 23.05 -9.70
CA THR A 13 14.55 23.69 -10.95
C THR A 13 15.79 24.10 -11.73
N LEU A 14 15.94 23.60 -12.95
CA LEU A 14 17.16 23.75 -13.74
C LEU A 14 16.98 24.84 -14.81
N GLY A 15 17.77 25.90 -14.71
CA GLY A 15 17.85 26.95 -15.73
C GLY A 15 16.61 27.84 -15.87
N HIS A 16 16.67 28.75 -16.86
CA HIS A 16 15.54 29.57 -17.29
C HIS A 16 15.24 29.25 -18.76
N ASP A 17 13.99 28.86 -19.05
CA ASP A 17 13.52 28.41 -20.37
C ASP A 17 14.44 27.34 -21.01
N GLU A 18 14.91 26.38 -20.22
CA GLU A 18 15.63 25.22 -20.72
C GLU A 18 14.63 24.13 -21.16
N GLU A 19 14.97 23.43 -22.25
CA GLU A 19 14.17 22.36 -22.81
C GLU A 19 14.89 21.01 -22.67
N PHE A 20 14.11 19.98 -22.37
CA PHE A 20 14.57 18.62 -22.07
C PHE A 20 13.66 17.60 -22.75
N ASP A 21 14.23 16.44 -23.07
CA ASP A 21 13.50 15.30 -23.64
C ASP A 21 13.88 13.98 -22.96
N GLN A 22 13.29 12.85 -23.36
CA GLN A 22 13.44 11.54 -22.73
C GLN A 22 14.91 11.07 -22.60
N GLY A 23 15.75 11.43 -23.57
CA GLY A 23 17.18 11.08 -23.61
C GLY A 23 18.06 11.95 -22.71
N CYS A 24 17.52 13.02 -22.12
CA CYS A 24 18.28 14.01 -21.36
C CYS A 24 18.54 13.59 -19.90
N LEU A 25 17.92 12.51 -19.41
CA LEU A 25 18.04 12.02 -18.03
C LEU A 25 18.69 10.64 -17.99
N CYS A 26 19.84 10.57 -17.31
CA CYS A 26 20.55 9.32 -17.05
C CYS A 26 20.90 9.21 -15.56
N ILE A 27 20.99 7.97 -15.07
CA ILE A 27 21.32 7.67 -13.68
C ILE A 27 22.36 6.54 -13.66
N ALA A 28 23.50 6.79 -13.02
CA ALA A 28 24.59 5.82 -12.85
C ALA A 28 25.63 6.32 -11.82
N ASP A 29 26.48 5.41 -11.31
CA ASP A 29 27.69 5.71 -10.52
C ASP A 29 28.82 6.24 -11.43
N ILE A 30 28.60 7.40 -12.06
CA ILE A 30 29.50 7.99 -13.06
C ILE A 30 30.86 8.41 -12.49
N ASP A 31 30.94 8.68 -11.19
CA ASP A 31 32.19 8.93 -10.47
C ASP A 31 32.97 7.64 -10.17
N ASN A 32 32.44 6.47 -10.55
CA ASN A 32 33.06 5.16 -10.36
C ASN A 32 33.49 4.95 -8.90
N SER A 33 32.68 5.43 -7.96
CA SER A 33 33.04 5.52 -6.54
C SER A 33 33.16 4.15 -5.87
N GLY A 34 32.56 3.11 -6.48
CA GLY A 34 32.50 1.75 -5.93
C GLY A 34 31.56 1.62 -4.73
N LYS A 35 30.90 2.72 -4.34
CA LYS A 35 29.91 2.75 -3.25
C LYS A 35 28.51 2.33 -3.71
N GLY A 36 28.31 2.19 -5.02
CA GLY A 36 27.01 1.84 -5.61
C GLY A 36 25.95 2.93 -5.42
N GLN A 37 26.37 4.18 -5.25
CA GLN A 37 25.46 5.33 -5.14
C GLN A 37 25.32 6.00 -6.51
N ASP A 38 24.15 5.86 -7.10
CA ASP A 38 23.87 6.49 -8.39
C ASP A 38 23.80 8.01 -8.28
N LYS A 39 24.26 8.68 -9.34
CA LYS A 39 24.19 10.12 -9.53
C LYS A 39 23.15 10.47 -10.59
N ILE A 40 22.50 11.62 -10.45
CA ILE A 40 21.55 12.12 -11.42
C ILE A 40 22.32 12.95 -12.45
N ILE A 41 22.19 12.59 -13.73
CA ILE A 41 22.87 13.27 -14.83
C ILE A 41 21.82 13.85 -15.76
N VAL A 42 21.90 15.16 -16.00
CA VAL A 42 20.94 15.90 -16.82
C VAL A 42 21.65 16.68 -17.91
N GLY A 43 21.23 16.46 -19.16
CA GLY A 43 21.64 17.23 -20.33
C GLY A 43 20.52 18.17 -20.78
N SER A 44 20.87 19.28 -21.41
CA SER A 44 19.92 20.29 -21.89
C SER A 44 20.13 20.59 -23.37
N TYR A 45 19.05 20.99 -24.05
CA TYR A 45 19.12 21.49 -25.43
C TYR A 45 19.91 22.80 -25.55
N LYS A 46 20.15 23.53 -24.46
CA LYS A 46 21.07 24.68 -24.44
C LYS A 46 22.54 24.29 -24.26
N GLY A 47 22.85 23.00 -24.14
CA GLY A 47 24.22 22.49 -23.97
C GLY A 47 24.69 22.40 -22.51
N PHE A 48 23.83 22.69 -21.52
CA PHE A 48 24.19 22.49 -20.12
C PHE A 48 24.19 21.00 -19.76
N LEU A 49 25.29 20.55 -19.16
CA LEU A 49 25.44 19.23 -18.56
C LEU A 49 25.61 19.40 -17.05
N ARG A 50 24.73 18.78 -16.27
CA ARG A 50 24.70 18.87 -14.80
C ARG A 50 24.72 17.47 -14.19
N ILE A 51 25.51 17.28 -13.13
CA ILE A 51 25.56 16.04 -12.35
C ILE A 51 25.26 16.35 -10.90
N PHE A 52 24.32 15.62 -10.31
CA PHE A 52 23.88 15.79 -8.94
C PHE A 52 24.09 14.51 -8.11
N SER A 53 24.48 14.72 -6.86
CA SER A 53 24.53 13.72 -5.80
C SER A 53 23.62 14.18 -4.66
N PRO A 54 22.29 14.00 -4.78
CA PRO A 54 21.36 14.49 -3.78
C PRO A 54 21.58 13.78 -2.44
N ARG A 55 21.53 14.56 -1.35
CA ARG A 55 21.60 14.07 0.03
C ARG A 55 20.25 14.29 0.71
N PRO A 56 19.91 13.50 1.74
CA PRO A 56 18.63 13.64 2.42
C PRO A 56 18.55 15.02 3.08
N SER A 57 17.76 15.93 2.48
CA SER A 57 17.35 17.19 3.11
C SER A 57 16.05 16.98 3.91
N LYS A 58 15.74 17.90 4.83
CA LYS A 58 14.44 17.88 5.50
C LYS A 58 13.34 18.17 4.47
N PRO A 59 12.15 17.54 4.58
CA PRO A 59 11.05 17.81 3.65
C PRO A 59 10.70 19.31 3.65
N GLY A 60 10.88 19.96 2.50
CA GLY A 60 10.63 21.40 2.30
C GLY A 60 11.88 22.28 2.18
N GLU A 61 13.09 21.74 2.36
CA GLU A 61 14.34 22.46 2.06
C GLU A 61 14.72 22.31 0.56
N SER A 62 14.93 23.44 -0.12
CA SER A 62 15.41 23.50 -1.51
C SER A 62 16.84 22.96 -1.66
N MET A 63 17.22 22.60 -2.89
CA MET A 63 18.57 22.15 -3.27
C MET A 63 19.69 22.88 -2.50
N VAL A 64 20.55 22.11 -1.82
CA VAL A 64 21.78 22.67 -1.24
C VAL A 64 22.81 22.75 -2.36
N PRO A 65 23.57 23.86 -2.53
CA PRO A 65 24.54 24.01 -3.62
C PRO A 65 25.57 22.88 -3.72
N GLN A 66 25.81 22.18 -2.63
CA GLN A 66 26.72 21.05 -2.51
C GLN A 66 26.19 19.74 -3.14
N ASP A 67 24.90 19.67 -3.44
CA ASP A 67 24.30 18.49 -4.09
C ASP A 67 24.62 18.48 -5.59
N GLN A 68 25.02 19.62 -6.16
CA GLN A 68 25.51 19.74 -7.52
C GLN A 68 27.02 19.45 -7.56
N MET A 69 27.40 18.34 -8.20
CA MET A 69 28.80 17.93 -8.32
C MET A 69 29.53 18.76 -9.38
N LEU A 70 28.88 18.96 -10.54
CA LEU A 70 29.41 19.78 -11.62
C LEU A 70 28.29 20.34 -12.48
N GLU A 71 28.57 21.49 -13.09
CA GLU A 71 27.80 22.07 -14.19
C GLU A 71 28.77 22.60 -15.23
N VAL A 72 28.61 22.15 -16.47
CA VAL A 72 29.46 22.53 -17.59
C VAL A 72 28.56 22.88 -18.76
N GLN A 73 28.79 24.04 -19.37
CA GLN A 73 28.11 24.42 -20.61
C GLN A 73 28.95 24.00 -21.82
N LEU A 74 28.43 23.04 -22.57
CA LEU A 74 28.94 22.64 -23.87
C LEU A 74 28.46 23.61 -24.95
N LYS A 75 29.20 23.70 -26.06
CA LYS A 75 28.88 24.62 -27.16
C LYS A 75 27.60 24.25 -27.93
N ASP A 76 27.29 22.95 -27.98
CA ASP A 76 26.22 22.40 -28.81
C ASP A 76 25.13 21.76 -27.94
N SER A 77 23.91 21.70 -28.48
CA SER A 77 22.75 21.09 -27.82
C SER A 77 22.99 19.60 -27.51
N ILE A 78 22.54 19.13 -26.35
CA ILE A 78 22.65 17.73 -25.94
C ILE A 78 21.32 17.04 -26.20
N ILE A 79 21.28 16.13 -27.18
CA ILE A 79 20.06 15.40 -27.56
C ILE A 79 19.82 14.23 -26.59
N GLN A 80 20.87 13.49 -26.27
CA GLN A 80 20.80 12.30 -25.43
C GLN A 80 22.09 12.08 -24.66
N ILE A 81 21.96 11.54 -23.45
CA ILE A 81 23.06 11.15 -22.58
C ILE A 81 22.94 9.67 -22.24
N GLU A 82 24.05 8.94 -22.34
CA GLU A 82 24.16 7.59 -21.83
C GLU A 82 25.45 7.38 -21.05
N VAL A 83 25.44 6.39 -20.16
CA VAL A 83 26.60 6.00 -19.37
C VAL A 83 26.92 4.53 -19.64
N GLY A 84 28.17 4.24 -19.94
CA GLY A 84 28.61 2.89 -20.31
C GLY A 84 30.13 2.77 -20.41
N LYS A 85 30.61 1.58 -20.77
CA LYS A 85 32.04 1.25 -20.91
C LYS A 85 32.57 1.63 -22.29
N TYR A 86 32.67 2.93 -22.55
CA TYR A 86 32.95 3.47 -23.89
C TYR A 86 34.43 3.66 -24.24
N VAL A 87 35.37 3.29 -23.38
CA VAL A 87 36.81 3.50 -23.61
C VAL A 87 37.56 2.16 -23.65
N SER A 88 38.42 1.99 -24.64
CA SER A 88 39.23 0.79 -24.81
C SER A 88 40.19 0.60 -23.62
N GLY A 89 40.26 -0.63 -23.11
CA GLY A 89 41.24 -1.02 -22.08
C GLY A 89 40.84 -0.68 -20.63
N THR A 90 39.65 -0.13 -20.40
CA THR A 90 39.10 0.13 -19.06
C THR A 90 37.67 -0.36 -18.96
N GLU A 91 37.28 -0.82 -17.78
CA GLU A 91 35.88 -1.18 -17.47
C GLU A 91 35.13 -0.09 -16.71
N LEU A 92 35.75 1.08 -16.53
CA LEU A 92 35.11 2.21 -15.88
C LEU A 92 33.97 2.78 -16.73
N LEU A 93 32.97 3.33 -16.06
CA LEU A 93 31.85 4.02 -16.68
C LEU A 93 32.28 5.40 -17.17
N HIS A 94 31.89 5.72 -18.40
CA HIS A 94 32.13 6.98 -19.08
C HIS A 94 30.80 7.57 -19.53
N LEU A 95 30.79 8.89 -19.71
CA LEU A 95 29.61 9.63 -20.11
C LEU A 95 29.65 9.90 -21.62
N ALA A 96 28.69 9.38 -22.37
CA ALA A 96 28.49 9.74 -23.77
C ALA A 96 27.42 10.84 -23.86
N ALA A 97 27.76 11.95 -24.51
CA ALA A 97 26.81 13.01 -24.87
C ALA A 97 26.67 13.08 -26.38
N LEU A 98 25.44 12.88 -26.85
CA LEU A 98 25.07 12.99 -28.26
C LEU A 98 24.59 14.40 -28.56
N HIS A 99 25.15 14.97 -29.62
CA HIS A 99 24.76 16.25 -30.18
C HIS A 99 24.25 16.05 -31.61
N PRO A 100 23.65 17.08 -32.26
CA PRO A 100 23.13 16.93 -33.62
C PRO A 100 24.16 16.42 -34.62
N ARG A 101 25.42 16.85 -34.52
CA ARG A 101 26.46 16.57 -35.52
C ARG A 101 27.75 15.99 -34.92
N LYS A 102 27.75 15.60 -33.66
CA LYS A 102 28.92 15.04 -32.97
C LYS A 102 28.51 14.12 -31.83
N LEU A 103 29.36 13.15 -31.53
CA LEU A 103 29.29 12.33 -30.32
C LEU A 103 30.56 12.61 -29.50
N THR A 104 30.40 13.01 -28.25
CA THR A 104 31.52 13.28 -27.34
C THR A 104 31.47 12.34 -26.15
N VAL A 105 32.61 11.73 -25.81
CA VAL A 105 32.74 10.84 -24.65
C VAL A 105 33.64 11.48 -23.61
N PHE A 106 33.12 11.60 -22.39
CA PHE A 106 33.77 12.24 -21.26
C PHE A 106 34.08 11.25 -20.14
N SER A 107 35.19 11.49 -19.45
CA SER A 107 35.51 10.89 -18.17
C SER A 107 35.23 11.91 -17.07
N VAL A 108 34.50 11.49 -16.03
CA VAL A 108 34.24 12.30 -14.85
C VAL A 108 35.21 11.84 -13.77
N SER A 109 36.00 12.77 -13.23
CA SER A 109 36.95 12.49 -12.15
C SER A 109 36.74 13.45 -11.00
N GLY A 110 36.73 12.94 -9.77
CA GLY A 110 36.64 13.72 -8.55
C GLY A 110 37.98 13.76 -7.82
N ILE A 111 38.44 14.95 -7.48
CA ILE A 111 39.59 15.16 -6.59
C ILE A 111 39.04 15.53 -5.22
N ALA A 112 39.27 14.67 -4.23
CA ALA A 112 38.79 14.89 -2.87
C ALA A 112 39.59 16.03 -2.19
N GLY A 113 38.86 17.01 -1.65
CA GLY A 113 39.45 18.08 -0.84
C GLY A 113 39.62 17.66 0.62
N THR A 114 40.37 18.43 1.40
CA THR A 114 40.52 18.23 2.86
C THR A 114 39.24 18.50 3.66
N VAL A 115 38.28 19.22 3.07
CA VAL A 115 36.94 19.52 3.61
C VAL A 115 35.93 19.19 2.53
N GLU A 116 34.70 18.80 2.88
CA GLU A 116 33.68 18.36 1.91
C GLU A 116 33.38 19.39 0.79
N HIS A 117 33.52 20.70 1.05
CA HIS A 117 33.36 21.75 0.04
C HIS A 117 34.58 21.94 -0.87
N GLY A 118 35.67 21.23 -0.60
CA GLY A 118 36.89 21.23 -1.41
C GLY A 118 36.93 20.14 -2.48
N ASN A 119 35.89 19.31 -2.58
CA ASN A 119 35.79 18.30 -3.63
C ASN A 119 35.60 18.98 -4.99
N GLN A 120 36.53 18.76 -5.90
CA GLN A 120 36.48 19.31 -7.25
C GLN A 120 36.22 18.18 -8.24
N TYR A 121 35.19 18.33 -9.05
CA TYR A 121 34.90 17.40 -10.15
C TYR A 121 35.29 18.02 -11.47
N GLN A 122 36.04 17.26 -12.27
CA GLN A 122 36.45 17.68 -13.60
C GLN A 122 35.86 16.74 -14.65
N LEU A 123 35.28 17.35 -15.68
CA LEU A 123 34.84 16.69 -16.90
C LEU A 123 35.98 16.74 -17.93
N ARG A 124 36.51 15.58 -18.31
CA ARG A 124 37.59 15.47 -19.30
C ARG A 124 37.08 14.81 -20.57
N LEU A 125 37.23 15.48 -21.71
CA LEU A 125 36.95 14.87 -23.03
C LEU A 125 37.98 13.77 -23.30
N VAL A 126 37.51 12.56 -23.62
CA VAL A 126 38.36 11.42 -23.98
C VAL A 126 38.54 11.35 -25.49
N TYR A 127 37.43 11.35 -26.22
CA TYR A 127 37.40 11.39 -27.68
C TYR A 127 36.10 12.01 -28.20
N GLU A 128 36.11 12.38 -29.46
CA GLU A 128 34.98 12.96 -30.19
C GLU A 128 34.88 12.33 -31.59
N HIS A 129 33.65 12.01 -31.99
CA HIS A 129 33.31 11.58 -33.34
C HIS A 129 32.48 12.64 -34.04
N ASN A 130 32.92 13.08 -35.21
CA ASN A 130 32.16 13.98 -36.07
C ASN A 130 31.15 13.18 -36.91
N LEU A 131 29.89 13.60 -36.88
CA LEU A 131 28.81 12.92 -37.60
C LEU A 131 28.59 13.59 -38.95
N GLN A 132 28.58 12.78 -40.01
CA GLN A 132 28.26 13.24 -41.37
C GLN A 132 26.78 13.56 -41.55
N ARG A 133 25.93 13.04 -40.66
CA ARG A 133 24.47 13.20 -40.69
C ARG A 133 23.97 13.66 -39.33
N THR A 134 22.80 14.29 -39.33
CA THR A 134 22.19 14.78 -38.10
C THR A 134 21.62 13.61 -37.32
N ALA A 135 22.02 13.46 -36.06
CA ALA A 135 21.55 12.39 -35.17
C ALA A 135 20.14 12.68 -34.62
N CYS A 136 19.36 11.61 -34.41
CA CYS A 136 18.07 11.65 -33.74
C CYS A 136 18.15 11.09 -32.31
N ASN A 137 18.76 9.92 -32.14
CA ASN A 137 18.94 9.25 -30.86
C ASN A 137 20.15 8.29 -30.95
N MET A 138 20.54 7.70 -29.83
CA MET A 138 21.52 6.62 -29.78
C MET A 138 21.05 5.50 -28.86
N VAL A 139 21.73 4.37 -28.96
CA VAL A 139 21.63 3.26 -28.01
C VAL A 139 23.02 2.69 -27.79
N SER A 140 23.30 2.24 -26.58
CA SER A 140 24.54 1.55 -26.24
C SER A 140 24.34 0.14 -25.74
N GLY A 141 25.39 -0.67 -25.90
CA GLY A 141 25.46 -2.00 -25.30
C GLY A 141 26.58 -2.87 -25.91
N PRO A 142 26.69 -4.11 -25.42
CA PRO A 142 27.70 -5.06 -25.90
C PRO A 142 27.27 -5.70 -27.23
N PHE A 143 27.34 -4.96 -28.33
CA PHE A 143 26.96 -5.47 -29.66
C PHE A 143 27.85 -6.65 -30.05
N GLY A 144 27.27 -7.72 -30.61
CA GLY A 144 27.99 -8.95 -30.92
C GLY A 144 28.34 -9.81 -29.71
N GLY A 145 27.84 -9.49 -28.51
CA GLY A 145 28.08 -10.25 -27.29
C GLY A 145 29.46 -10.05 -26.67
N VAL A 146 30.13 -8.92 -26.96
CA VAL A 146 31.42 -8.56 -26.39
C VAL A 146 31.29 -8.32 -24.88
N LYS A 147 32.21 -8.88 -24.08
CA LYS A 147 32.20 -8.70 -22.61
C LYS A 147 33.07 -7.52 -22.19
N GLY A 148 32.59 -6.76 -21.21
CA GLY A 148 33.36 -5.68 -20.57
C GLY A 148 33.53 -4.42 -21.42
N ARG A 149 32.81 -4.29 -22.55
CA ARG A 149 32.83 -3.12 -23.42
C ARG A 149 31.42 -2.82 -23.91
N ASP A 150 31.11 -1.54 -24.03
CA ASP A 150 29.89 -1.07 -24.63
C ASP A 150 30.21 -0.28 -25.89
N PHE A 151 29.46 -0.56 -26.96
CA PHE A 151 29.53 0.14 -28.23
C PHE A 151 28.29 1.02 -28.39
N ILE A 152 28.36 1.98 -29.31
CA ILE A 152 27.30 2.98 -29.51
C ILE A 152 26.77 2.86 -30.93
N CYS A 153 25.45 2.79 -31.06
CA CYS A 153 24.75 2.89 -32.33
C CYS A 153 23.95 4.20 -32.35
N ILE A 154 24.16 5.02 -33.36
CA ILE A 154 23.47 6.30 -33.54
C ILE A 154 22.49 6.17 -34.69
N GLN A 155 21.23 6.53 -34.46
CA GLN A 155 20.24 6.69 -35.52
C GLN A 155 20.27 8.12 -36.04
N SER A 156 20.42 8.30 -37.35
CA SER A 156 20.30 9.60 -37.99
C SER A 156 18.84 9.95 -38.29
N MET A 157 18.56 11.24 -38.49
CA MET A 157 17.24 11.77 -38.84
C MET A 157 16.68 11.21 -40.16
N ASP A 158 17.55 10.73 -41.04
CA ASP A 158 17.23 10.12 -42.35
C ASP A 158 17.30 8.59 -42.35
N GLY A 159 17.45 7.97 -41.17
CA GLY A 159 17.23 6.53 -41.01
C GLY A 159 18.45 5.63 -41.21
N ILE A 160 19.66 6.19 -41.10
CA ILE A 160 20.90 5.41 -41.06
C ILE A 160 21.24 5.07 -39.62
N LEU A 161 21.60 3.82 -39.39
CA LEU A 161 22.25 3.35 -38.17
C LEU A 161 23.77 3.41 -38.36
N MET A 162 24.46 4.18 -37.54
CA MET A 162 25.92 4.33 -37.53
C MET A 162 26.49 3.66 -36.29
N PHE A 163 27.40 2.70 -36.48
CA PHE A 163 27.98 1.89 -35.41
C PHE A 163 29.41 2.36 -35.07
N PHE A 164 29.64 2.61 -33.79
CA PHE A 164 30.92 3.04 -33.24
C PHE A 164 31.40 2.04 -32.20
N GLU A 165 32.56 1.45 -32.47
CA GLU A 165 33.28 0.58 -31.54
C GLU A 165 34.23 1.44 -30.71
N GLN A 166 33.68 2.10 -29.68
CA GLN A 166 34.43 3.01 -28.81
C GLN A 166 35.09 4.16 -29.62
N GLU A 167 36.42 4.21 -29.70
CA GLU A 167 37.16 5.25 -30.40
C GLU A 167 37.11 5.14 -31.93
N SER A 168 36.59 4.05 -32.50
CA SER A 168 36.56 3.83 -33.95
C SER A 168 35.14 3.76 -34.52
N PHE A 169 34.98 4.30 -35.73
CA PHE A 169 33.79 4.04 -36.54
C PHE A 169 33.91 2.67 -37.19
N SER A 170 32.85 1.85 -37.11
CA SER A 170 32.83 0.49 -37.64
C SER A 170 32.13 0.44 -39.01
N PHE A 171 30.82 0.68 -39.06
CA PHE A 171 30.04 0.70 -40.31
C PHE A 171 28.71 1.46 -40.15
N SER A 172 27.99 1.67 -41.26
CA SER A 172 26.65 2.26 -41.26
C SER A 172 25.68 1.51 -42.17
N ARG A 173 24.38 1.51 -41.85
CA ARG A 173 23.33 0.86 -42.66
C ARG A 173 22.04 1.66 -42.72
N PHE A 174 21.41 1.70 -43.89
CA PHE A 174 20.08 2.28 -44.04
C PHE A 174 18.98 1.33 -43.55
N LEU A 175 18.04 1.86 -42.77
CA LEU A 175 16.81 1.15 -42.44
C LEU A 175 15.86 1.11 -43.65
N PRO A 176 15.31 -0.07 -44.00
CA PRO A 176 14.39 -0.19 -45.13
C PRO A 176 13.04 0.47 -44.81
N GLY A 177 12.44 1.15 -45.78
CA GLY A 177 11.08 1.71 -45.64
C GLY A 177 10.99 2.89 -44.66
N PHE A 178 12.11 3.59 -44.43
CA PHE A 178 12.20 4.72 -43.52
C PHE A 178 11.48 5.97 -44.03
N LEU A 179 10.81 6.69 -43.12
CA LEU A 179 10.24 8.01 -43.37
C LEU A 179 10.52 8.97 -42.22
N LEU A 180 10.30 8.50 -40.98
CA LEU A 180 10.56 9.24 -39.75
C LEU A 180 11.33 8.35 -38.76
N PRO A 181 12.25 8.92 -37.95
CA PRO A 181 12.93 8.17 -36.92
C PRO A 181 11.96 7.81 -35.81
N GLY A 182 11.97 6.53 -35.42
CA GLY A 182 11.29 6.04 -34.24
C GLY A 182 12.27 5.70 -33.11
N PRO A 183 11.77 5.29 -31.93
CA PRO A 183 12.64 4.83 -30.85
C PRO A 183 13.48 3.63 -31.27
N LEU A 184 14.69 3.53 -30.70
CA LEU A 184 15.67 2.49 -30.98
C LEU A 184 16.19 1.90 -29.67
N SER A 185 16.22 0.57 -29.57
CA SER A 185 16.75 -0.11 -28.39
C SER A 185 17.51 -1.39 -28.79
N TYR A 186 18.44 -1.85 -27.95
CA TYR A 186 19.28 -3.01 -28.21
C TYR A 186 19.01 -4.12 -27.19
N ASN A 187 18.76 -5.34 -27.69
CA ASN A 187 18.54 -6.51 -26.85
C ASN A 187 19.84 -7.32 -26.73
N PRO A 188 20.56 -7.24 -25.59
CA PRO A 188 21.83 -7.96 -25.42
C PRO A 188 21.66 -9.49 -25.40
N ARG A 189 20.45 -9.99 -25.12
CA ARG A 189 20.18 -11.44 -25.05
C ARG A 189 20.04 -12.08 -26.43
N THR A 190 19.47 -11.36 -27.40
CA THR A 190 19.27 -11.84 -28.77
C THR A 190 20.23 -11.21 -29.78
N ASP A 191 21.10 -10.30 -29.33
CA ASP A 191 22.04 -9.54 -30.16
C ASP A 191 21.32 -8.86 -31.35
N ALA A 192 20.27 -8.10 -31.03
CA ALA A 192 19.41 -7.49 -32.03
C ALA A 192 18.94 -6.08 -31.65
N PHE A 193 18.81 -5.24 -32.67
CA PHE A 193 18.29 -3.89 -32.61
C PHE A 193 16.80 -3.90 -32.90
N ILE A 194 16.03 -3.23 -32.06
CA ILE A 194 14.60 -3.15 -32.17
C ILE A 194 14.22 -1.69 -32.35
N THR A 195 13.43 -1.42 -33.37
CA THR A 195 12.89 -0.08 -33.63
C THR A 195 11.42 -0.18 -34.05
N VAL A 196 10.72 0.95 -34.03
CA VAL A 196 9.36 1.06 -34.54
C VAL A 196 9.39 1.98 -35.74
N SER A 197 9.03 1.47 -36.91
CA SER A 197 9.04 2.26 -38.13
C SER A 197 7.77 3.08 -38.30
N SER A 198 7.82 4.06 -39.20
CA SER A 198 6.67 4.88 -39.61
C SER A 198 5.49 4.07 -40.16
N LEU A 199 5.70 2.80 -40.52
CA LEU A 199 4.64 1.85 -40.90
C LEU A 199 3.88 1.27 -39.70
N ARG A 200 4.17 1.72 -38.47
CA ARG A 200 3.51 1.29 -37.21
C ARG A 200 3.74 -0.18 -36.89
N GLN A 201 4.96 -0.63 -37.17
CA GLN A 201 5.42 -1.97 -36.91
C GLN A 201 6.72 -1.95 -36.10
N VAL A 202 6.81 -2.86 -35.14
CA VAL A 202 8.05 -3.16 -34.43
C VAL A 202 8.88 -4.06 -35.33
N GLU A 203 10.13 -3.68 -35.57
CA GLU A 203 11.06 -4.37 -36.45
C GLU A 203 12.29 -4.79 -35.66
N ASN A 204 12.71 -6.04 -35.83
CA ASN A 204 13.89 -6.59 -35.16
C ASN A 204 14.99 -6.90 -36.18
N TYR A 205 16.18 -6.34 -35.99
CA TYR A 205 17.34 -6.50 -36.85
C TYR A 205 18.51 -7.08 -36.06
N LYS A 206 18.92 -8.31 -36.38
CA LYS A 206 20.11 -8.92 -35.77
C LYS A 206 21.37 -8.14 -36.13
N TYR A 207 22.28 -7.97 -35.16
CA TYR A 207 23.53 -7.23 -35.36
C TYR A 207 24.37 -7.81 -36.51
N GLN A 208 24.52 -9.14 -36.56
CA GLN A 208 25.25 -9.83 -37.63
C GLN A 208 24.67 -9.55 -39.02
N THR A 209 23.35 -9.48 -39.15
CA THR A 209 22.68 -9.17 -40.42
C THR A 209 22.95 -7.73 -40.84
N LEU A 210 22.95 -6.79 -39.89
CA LEU A 210 23.30 -5.40 -40.14
C LEU A 210 24.76 -5.27 -40.58
N ALA A 211 25.70 -5.93 -39.91
CA ALA A 211 27.12 -5.88 -40.27
C ALA A 211 27.39 -6.38 -41.70
N VAL A 212 26.74 -7.46 -42.13
CA VAL A 212 26.99 -8.10 -43.44
C VAL A 212 26.18 -7.51 -44.60
N ALA A 213 25.08 -6.79 -44.33
CA ALA A 213 24.24 -6.20 -45.38
C ALA A 213 25.01 -5.18 -46.24
N THR A 214 24.62 -5.02 -47.50
CA THR A 214 25.19 -4.03 -48.44
C THR A 214 24.14 -2.99 -48.80
N ASP A 215 24.51 -1.71 -48.78
CA ASP A 215 23.63 -0.60 -49.17
C ASP A 215 23.36 -0.61 -50.69
N VAL A 216 22.16 -0.16 -51.09
CA VAL A 216 21.69 -0.19 -52.49
C VAL A 216 22.39 0.87 -53.35
N ASP A 217 22.91 1.93 -52.74
CA ASP A 217 23.44 3.11 -53.45
C ASP A 217 24.92 3.03 -53.80
N CYS A 218 25.68 2.05 -53.30
CA CYS A 218 27.10 1.90 -53.61
C CYS A 218 27.39 1.22 -54.97
N ARG A 219 26.42 1.22 -55.91
CA ARG A 219 26.58 0.65 -57.26
C ARG A 219 27.05 1.66 -58.31
N ALA A 220 27.31 2.91 -57.95
CA ALA A 220 27.99 3.86 -58.81
C ALA A 220 29.42 4.08 -58.27
N GLU A 221 30.41 3.95 -59.15
CA GLU A 221 31.85 4.12 -58.89
C GLU A 221 32.58 2.93 -58.26
N SER A 222 32.81 1.87 -59.07
CA SER A 222 34.11 1.17 -59.22
C SER A 222 33.89 -0.19 -59.92
N GLU A 223 33.95 -0.20 -61.25
CA GLU A 223 34.06 -1.45 -62.01
C GLU A 223 35.48 -2.02 -61.85
N GLN A 224 35.65 -3.02 -61.00
CA GLN A 224 36.49 -4.23 -61.20
C GLN A 224 36.70 -4.96 -59.86
N GLN A 225 35.86 -5.96 -59.58
CA GLN A 225 36.21 -7.30 -59.05
C GLN A 225 34.96 -7.96 -58.45
N LYS A 226 34.61 -9.15 -58.97
CA LYS A 226 33.51 -9.99 -58.51
C LYS A 226 33.93 -10.79 -57.26
N LEU A 227 33.14 -10.75 -56.19
CA LEU A 227 32.49 -11.91 -55.55
C LEU A 227 31.68 -11.47 -54.32
N GLY A 228 30.36 -11.70 -54.35
CA GLY A 228 29.46 -11.49 -53.20
C GLY A 228 28.30 -10.56 -53.52
N SER A 229 27.21 -11.10 -54.08
CA SER A 229 25.93 -10.40 -54.12
C SER A 229 25.41 -10.26 -52.69
N GLY A 230 25.67 -9.12 -52.04
CA GLY A 230 25.16 -8.83 -50.72
C GLY A 230 23.63 -8.95 -50.67
N LYS A 231 23.12 -9.54 -49.57
CA LYS A 231 21.67 -9.67 -49.34
C LYS A 231 21.12 -8.33 -48.87
N ARG A 232 19.95 -7.94 -49.40
CA ARG A 232 19.19 -6.78 -48.94
C ARG A 232 18.88 -6.93 -47.44
N LEU A 233 19.02 -5.85 -46.67
CA LEU A 233 18.66 -5.85 -45.26
C LEU A 233 17.16 -6.19 -45.10
N THR A 234 16.87 -7.22 -44.32
CA THR A 234 15.52 -7.65 -43.97
C THR A 234 15.41 -7.82 -42.46
N ALA A 235 14.28 -7.41 -41.89
CA ALA A 235 13.99 -7.67 -40.49
C ALA A 235 13.90 -9.19 -40.23
N ASP A 236 14.37 -9.62 -39.06
CA ASP A 236 14.28 -11.00 -38.58
C ASP A 236 12.83 -11.36 -38.24
N TRP A 237 12.11 -10.41 -37.63
CA TRP A 237 10.66 -10.45 -37.46
C TRP A 237 10.09 -9.04 -37.42
N THR A 238 8.81 -8.93 -37.76
CA THR A 238 8.04 -7.69 -37.73
C THR A 238 6.71 -7.91 -37.02
N LEU A 239 6.27 -6.96 -36.22
CA LEU A 239 4.97 -7.00 -35.53
C LEU A 239 4.21 -5.68 -35.71
N MET A 240 3.06 -5.74 -36.37
CA MET A 240 2.16 -4.59 -36.52
C MET A 240 1.52 -4.24 -35.18
N ILE A 241 1.80 -3.04 -34.65
CA ILE A 241 1.18 -2.53 -33.41
C ILE A 241 0.05 -1.54 -33.68
N GLY A 242 -0.02 -0.98 -34.90
CA GLY A 242 -1.13 -0.13 -35.36
C GLY A 242 -1.02 1.36 -35.01
N GLU A 243 0.00 1.75 -34.25
CA GLU A 243 0.34 3.12 -33.89
C GLU A 243 1.86 3.35 -33.88
N GLN A 244 2.29 4.62 -33.75
CA GLN A 244 3.69 4.95 -33.50
C GLN A 244 4.05 4.67 -32.03
N ALA A 245 5.34 4.48 -31.77
CA ALA A 245 5.86 4.35 -30.42
C ALA A 245 6.57 5.62 -30.00
N MET A 246 6.32 6.05 -28.76
CA MET A 246 7.03 7.13 -28.09
C MET A 246 8.41 6.64 -27.64
N ASP A 247 8.45 5.47 -27.00
CA ASP A 247 9.66 4.92 -26.40
C ASP A 247 9.65 3.38 -26.40
N ILE A 248 10.84 2.77 -26.40
CA ILE A 248 11.07 1.32 -26.35
C ILE A 248 12.10 1.03 -25.28
N CYS A 249 11.76 0.11 -24.37
CA CYS A 249 12.66 -0.33 -23.33
C CYS A 249 12.72 -1.86 -23.29
N ILE A 250 13.93 -2.41 -23.15
CA ILE A 250 14.16 -3.85 -23.12
C ILE A 250 14.52 -4.25 -21.69
N LEU A 251 13.73 -5.17 -21.14
CA LEU A 251 13.98 -5.73 -19.81
C LEU A 251 14.38 -7.20 -19.93
N SER A 252 15.57 -7.52 -19.44
CA SER A 252 16.02 -8.91 -19.30
C SER A 252 15.72 -9.42 -17.90
N SER A 253 14.89 -10.46 -17.80
CA SER A 253 14.59 -11.13 -16.53
C SER A 253 15.75 -12.03 -16.09
N ALA A 254 15.95 -12.15 -14.77
CA ALA A 254 16.95 -13.05 -14.17
C ALA A 254 16.76 -14.52 -14.59
N GLN A 255 15.52 -14.93 -14.92
CA GLN A 255 15.16 -16.29 -15.36
C GLN A 255 15.30 -16.50 -16.89
N ALA A 256 16.23 -15.81 -17.54
CA ALA A 256 16.60 -15.97 -18.95
C ALA A 256 15.61 -15.52 -20.05
N ALA A 257 14.42 -15.00 -19.69
CA ALA A 257 13.50 -14.41 -20.67
C ALA A 257 13.76 -12.89 -20.85
N SER A 258 13.87 -12.43 -22.10
CA SER A 258 13.94 -11.02 -22.46
C SER A 258 12.60 -10.55 -23.02
N PHE A 259 12.15 -9.38 -22.55
CA PHE A 259 10.89 -8.76 -22.94
C PHE A 259 11.14 -7.36 -23.49
N VAL A 260 10.45 -7.08 -24.59
CA VAL A 260 10.50 -5.80 -25.30
C VAL A 260 9.24 -5.05 -24.93
N PHE A 261 9.39 -3.93 -24.25
CA PHE A 261 8.27 -3.05 -23.93
C PHE A 261 8.25 -1.89 -24.92
N VAL A 262 7.05 -1.61 -25.42
CA VAL A 262 6.82 -0.52 -26.37
C VAL A 262 5.68 0.33 -25.83
N LEU A 263 5.95 1.61 -25.60
CA LEU A 263 4.93 2.58 -25.27
C LEU A 263 4.47 3.28 -26.54
N GLY A 264 3.26 2.94 -26.99
CA GLY A 264 2.58 3.65 -28.06
C GLY A 264 1.94 4.96 -27.60
N GLU A 265 1.40 5.71 -28.55
CA GLU A 265 0.61 6.92 -28.25
C GLU A 265 -0.65 6.62 -27.42
N ARG A 266 -1.24 5.43 -27.58
CA ARG A 266 -2.51 5.06 -26.91
C ARG A 266 -2.50 3.68 -26.26
N ASN A 267 -1.54 2.81 -26.58
CA ASN A 267 -1.44 1.49 -25.98
C ASN A 267 -0.03 1.22 -25.45
N PHE A 268 0.03 0.32 -24.47
CA PHE A 268 1.26 -0.19 -23.90
C PHE A 268 1.39 -1.67 -24.25
N PHE A 269 2.53 -2.06 -24.82
CA PHE A 269 2.78 -3.40 -25.34
C PHE A 269 3.94 -4.08 -24.62
N CYS A 270 3.81 -5.37 -24.37
CA CYS A 270 4.89 -6.24 -23.96
C CYS A 270 5.03 -7.38 -24.96
N ILE A 271 6.20 -7.49 -25.59
CA ILE A 271 6.50 -8.42 -26.68
C ILE A 271 7.61 -9.35 -26.20
N LYS A 272 7.49 -10.65 -26.51
CA LYS A 272 8.54 -11.64 -26.25
C LYS A 272 9.68 -11.47 -27.26
N ALA A 273 10.87 -11.95 -26.91
CA ALA A 273 12.04 -11.91 -27.80
C ALA A 273 11.82 -12.52 -29.22
N ASN A 274 10.84 -13.41 -29.38
CA ASN A 274 10.49 -14.04 -30.67
C ASN A 274 9.46 -13.25 -31.50
N GLY A 275 9.12 -12.02 -31.09
CA GLY A 275 8.14 -11.17 -31.79
C GLY A 275 6.67 -11.46 -31.45
N GLN A 276 6.37 -12.42 -30.58
CA GLN A 276 5.00 -12.69 -30.14
C GLN A 276 4.56 -11.71 -29.06
N MET A 277 3.35 -11.16 -29.19
CA MET A 277 2.73 -10.33 -28.16
C MET A 277 2.50 -11.15 -26.89
N ARG A 278 3.02 -10.68 -25.75
CA ARG A 278 2.75 -11.26 -24.42
C ARG A 278 1.44 -10.69 -23.86
N PHE A 279 1.33 -9.37 -23.86
CA PHE A 279 0.12 -8.66 -23.49
C PHE A 279 0.11 -7.26 -24.12
N MET A 280 -1.09 -6.69 -24.22
CA MET A 280 -1.29 -5.29 -24.57
C MET A 280 -2.29 -4.66 -23.60
N LYS A 281 -2.09 -3.38 -23.27
CA LYS A 281 -3.00 -2.58 -22.46
C LYS A 281 -3.35 -1.31 -23.21
N LYS A 282 -4.63 -1.13 -23.52
CA LYS A 282 -5.15 0.15 -24.01
C LYS A 282 -5.14 1.18 -22.87
N LEU A 283 -4.52 2.32 -23.10
CA LEU A 283 -4.46 3.43 -22.16
C LEU A 283 -5.63 4.37 -22.45
N GLU A 284 -6.35 4.78 -21.40
CA GLU A 284 -7.48 5.73 -21.50
C GLU A 284 -7.02 7.18 -21.26
N TYR A 285 -5.71 7.40 -21.34
CA TYR A 285 -5.03 8.67 -21.12
C TYR A 285 -3.82 8.74 -22.06
N ASN A 286 -3.30 9.94 -22.28
CA ASN A 286 -2.10 10.16 -23.10
C ASN A 286 -0.86 9.93 -22.23
N PRO A 287 -0.06 8.88 -22.46
CA PRO A 287 1.17 8.65 -21.74
C PRO A 287 2.25 9.65 -22.19
N SER A 288 3.18 9.99 -21.31
CA SER A 288 4.31 10.87 -21.62
C SER A 288 5.65 10.13 -21.62
N CYS A 289 5.86 9.21 -20.68
CA CYS A 289 7.05 8.37 -20.59
C CYS A 289 6.77 7.10 -19.79
N PHE A 290 7.66 6.11 -19.88
CA PHE A 290 7.55 4.90 -19.06
C PHE A 290 8.91 4.33 -18.68
N LEU A 291 8.91 3.45 -17.66
CA LEU A 291 10.08 2.67 -17.30
C LEU A 291 9.66 1.31 -16.71
N PRO A 292 9.99 0.18 -17.36
CA PRO A 292 9.84 -1.13 -16.77
C PRO A 292 10.95 -1.40 -15.75
N TYR A 293 10.61 -2.06 -14.65
CA TYR A 293 11.57 -2.49 -13.64
C TYR A 293 11.24 -3.89 -13.12
N ALA A 294 12.22 -4.55 -12.50
CA ALA A 294 12.06 -5.92 -12.02
C ALA A 294 10.96 -6.00 -10.94
N SER A 295 10.05 -6.96 -11.09
CA SER A 295 9.03 -7.26 -10.08
C SER A 295 9.61 -8.15 -8.98
N VAL A 296 9.04 -8.03 -7.78
CA VAL A 296 9.32 -8.93 -6.64
C VAL A 296 8.59 -10.27 -6.80
N ILE A 297 7.51 -10.30 -7.58
CA ILE A 297 6.70 -11.51 -7.80
C ILE A 297 7.19 -12.22 -9.07
N GLU A 298 7.58 -13.49 -8.91
CA GLU A 298 8.07 -14.32 -10.01
C GLU A 298 7.12 -14.34 -11.21
N GLY A 299 7.69 -14.21 -12.40
CA GLY A 299 6.95 -14.22 -13.66
C GLY A 299 6.25 -12.91 -14.03
N THR A 300 6.11 -11.93 -13.13
CA THR A 300 5.50 -10.63 -13.44
C THR A 300 6.54 -9.54 -13.65
N ILE A 301 6.16 -8.45 -14.31
CA ILE A 301 7.02 -7.28 -14.49
C ILE A 301 6.27 -6.03 -14.03
N ASN A 302 6.97 -5.13 -13.34
CA ASN A 302 6.39 -3.85 -12.97
C ASN A 302 6.76 -2.79 -14.00
N SER A 303 5.88 -1.83 -14.23
CA SER A 303 6.12 -0.72 -15.14
C SER A 303 5.56 0.57 -14.56
N LEU A 304 6.37 1.62 -14.62
CA LEU A 304 5.97 2.99 -14.31
C LEU A 304 5.54 3.65 -15.60
N VAL A 305 4.38 4.31 -15.60
CA VAL A 305 3.89 5.11 -16.75
C VAL A 305 3.50 6.49 -16.25
N GLY A 306 4.14 7.51 -16.78
CA GLY A 306 3.76 8.91 -16.60
C GLY A 306 2.72 9.33 -17.65
N ASN A 307 1.87 10.30 -17.32
CA ASN A 307 0.90 10.84 -18.26
C ASN A 307 0.85 12.38 -18.26
N HIS A 308 0.19 12.93 -19.28
CA HIS A 308 -0.01 14.38 -19.44
C HIS A 308 -1.00 15.00 -18.43
N ASN A 309 -1.60 14.20 -17.55
CA ASN A 309 -2.49 14.66 -16.48
C ASN A 309 -1.75 14.77 -15.13
N ASN A 310 -0.41 14.83 -15.15
CA ASN A 310 0.44 14.85 -13.96
C ASN A 310 0.20 13.65 -13.05
N MET A 311 0.06 12.45 -13.60
CA MET A 311 -0.08 11.21 -12.81
C MET A 311 1.05 10.23 -13.16
N LEU A 312 1.55 9.56 -12.13
CA LEU A 312 2.40 8.38 -12.22
C LEU A 312 1.56 7.14 -11.91
N LEU A 313 1.57 6.17 -12.81
CA LEU A 313 0.85 4.91 -12.66
C LEU A 313 1.84 3.76 -12.57
N VAL A 314 1.64 2.89 -11.57
CA VAL A 314 2.43 1.67 -11.37
C VAL A 314 1.60 0.48 -11.79
N TYR A 315 1.99 -0.15 -12.89
CA TYR A 315 1.39 -1.38 -13.39
C TYR A 315 2.22 -2.59 -12.96
N GLN A 316 1.53 -3.68 -12.62
CA GLN A 316 2.09 -5.01 -12.63
C GLN A 316 1.46 -5.76 -13.81
N ASP A 317 2.27 -6.03 -14.83
CA ASP A 317 1.83 -6.41 -16.18
C ASP A 317 0.76 -5.45 -16.73
N VAL A 318 -0.52 -5.83 -16.63
CA VAL A 318 -1.68 -5.05 -17.11
C VAL A 318 -2.49 -4.43 -15.95
N THR A 319 -2.25 -4.90 -14.72
CA THR A 319 -3.02 -4.53 -13.54
C THR A 319 -2.46 -3.26 -12.90
N LEU A 320 -3.30 -2.24 -12.70
CA LEU A 320 -2.91 -1.04 -11.98
C LEU A 320 -2.77 -1.37 -10.49
N ARG A 321 -1.57 -1.18 -9.93
CA ARG A 321 -1.29 -1.41 -8.51
C ARG A 321 -1.27 -0.14 -7.69
N TRP A 322 -0.79 0.95 -8.28
CA TRP A 322 -0.70 2.22 -7.60
C TRP A 322 -0.81 3.38 -8.58
N ALA A 323 -1.32 4.52 -8.10
CA ALA A 323 -1.33 5.76 -8.85
C ALA A 323 -1.05 6.92 -7.90
N ALA A 324 -0.27 7.89 -8.35
CA ALA A 324 0.07 9.07 -7.57
C ALA A 324 0.13 10.32 -8.45
N GLN A 325 -0.40 11.44 -7.95
CA GLN A 325 -0.27 12.73 -8.62
C GLN A 325 1.17 13.26 -8.50
N LEU A 326 1.73 13.66 -9.62
CA LEU A 326 3.02 14.33 -9.77
C LEU A 326 2.84 15.86 -9.77
N PRO A 327 3.90 16.63 -9.47
CA PRO A 327 3.86 18.09 -9.52
C PRO A 327 3.77 18.64 -10.96
N HIS A 328 4.31 17.91 -11.95
CA HIS A 328 4.34 18.29 -13.36
C HIS A 328 4.26 17.04 -14.26
N VAL A 329 4.09 17.24 -15.58
CA VAL A 329 4.15 16.15 -16.56
C VAL A 329 5.58 15.62 -16.63
N PRO A 330 5.83 14.31 -16.42
CA PRO A 330 7.16 13.75 -16.53
C PRO A 330 7.51 13.48 -17.99
N VAL A 331 8.71 13.90 -18.42
CA VAL A 331 9.24 13.62 -19.76
C VAL A 331 10.17 12.40 -19.75
N ALA A 332 10.87 12.16 -18.64
CA ALA A 332 11.69 10.97 -18.43
C ALA A 332 11.47 10.44 -17.00
N LEU A 333 11.51 9.11 -16.84
CA LEU A 333 11.44 8.44 -15.55
C LEU A 333 12.62 7.49 -15.37
N ARG A 334 13.23 7.52 -14.20
CA ARG A 334 14.29 6.61 -13.76
C ARG A 334 14.01 6.22 -12.31
N VAL A 335 14.38 4.99 -11.94
CA VAL A 335 14.24 4.46 -10.58
C VAL A 335 15.62 4.31 -9.99
N VAL A 336 15.79 4.83 -8.77
CA VAL A 336 17.04 4.75 -8.01
C VAL A 336 16.79 4.06 -6.69
N LEU A 337 17.73 3.23 -6.26
CA LEU A 337 17.73 2.68 -4.92
C LEU A 337 18.45 3.64 -3.97
N TYR A 338 17.73 4.59 -3.38
CA TYR A 338 18.23 5.32 -2.21
C TYR A 338 17.92 4.51 -0.95
N CYS A 339 18.92 3.81 -0.40
CA CYS A 339 18.80 3.23 0.93
C CYS A 339 18.70 4.37 1.97
N PHE A 340 17.55 4.51 2.64
CA PHE A 340 17.45 5.23 3.90
C PHE A 340 18.29 4.51 4.94
N PHE A 341 19.57 4.88 5.03
CA PHE A 341 20.37 4.57 6.21
C PHE A 341 20.00 5.59 7.29
N LEU A 342 19.04 5.23 8.16
CA LEU A 342 19.06 5.77 9.51
C LEU A 342 20.33 5.21 10.14
N GLY A 343 21.41 6.01 10.14
CA GLY A 343 22.63 5.64 10.84
C GLY A 343 22.33 5.28 12.30
N PRO A 344 23.09 4.37 12.91
CA PRO A 344 22.90 4.03 14.32
C PRO A 344 22.92 5.30 15.18
N GLY A 345 21.82 5.56 15.89
CA GLY A 345 21.64 6.76 16.72
C GLY A 345 20.89 7.94 16.07
N SER A 346 20.45 7.84 14.81
CA SER A 346 19.62 8.86 14.17
C SER A 346 18.12 8.69 14.51
N SER A 347 17.44 9.79 14.82
CA SER A 347 16.00 9.83 15.09
C SER A 347 15.30 10.67 14.03
N SER A 348 14.20 10.17 13.49
CA SER A 348 13.31 10.91 12.58
C SER A 348 11.93 11.02 13.23
N ALA A 349 11.36 12.22 13.20
CA ALA A 349 10.05 12.50 13.79
C ALA A 349 9.07 12.92 12.70
N VAL A 350 7.88 12.29 12.70
CA VAL A 350 6.77 12.65 11.83
C VAL A 350 5.63 13.14 12.72
N THR A 351 5.12 14.33 12.44
CA THR A 351 3.99 14.91 13.17
C THR A 351 2.70 14.74 12.38
N PHE A 352 1.64 14.28 13.03
CA PHE A 352 0.31 14.14 12.45
C PHE A 352 -0.74 14.76 13.38
N HIS A 353 -1.85 15.21 12.80
CA HIS A 353 -3.00 15.74 13.53
C HIS A 353 -4.20 14.81 13.33
N VAL A 354 -4.88 14.48 14.43
CA VAL A 354 -6.11 13.68 14.41
C VAL A 354 -7.29 14.61 14.66
N PHE A 355 -8.31 14.54 13.80
CA PHE A 355 -9.56 15.26 13.94
C PHE A 355 -10.72 14.29 13.73
N LEU A 356 -11.85 14.57 14.38
CA LEU A 356 -13.07 13.80 14.19
C LEU A 356 -13.72 14.18 12.85
N ALA A 357 -14.05 13.17 12.04
CA ALA A 357 -14.77 13.35 10.78
C ALA A 357 -16.11 12.62 10.88
N GLY A 358 -17.22 13.37 10.84
CA GLY A 358 -18.58 12.85 10.99
C GLY A 358 -19.19 13.12 12.36
N SER A 359 -20.46 12.72 12.51
CA SER A 359 -21.26 12.93 13.72
C SER A 359 -21.28 11.73 14.67
N LEU A 360 -20.57 10.65 14.38
CA LEU A 360 -20.58 9.44 15.22
C LEU A 360 -19.48 9.47 16.27
N SER A 361 -19.82 9.04 17.48
CA SER A 361 -18.87 8.77 18.55
C SER A 361 -18.05 7.51 18.17
N PRO A 362 -16.72 7.56 18.22
CA PRO A 362 -15.89 6.38 17.95
C PRO A 362 -16.07 5.34 19.07
N ALA A 363 -15.98 4.06 18.71
CA ALA A 363 -16.03 2.99 19.69
C ALA A 363 -14.79 2.93 20.59
N GLU A 364 -13.64 3.44 20.14
CA GLU A 364 -12.43 3.52 20.95
C GLU A 364 -11.62 4.78 20.62
N LEU A 365 -10.96 5.34 21.64
CA LEU A 365 -10.01 6.46 21.51
C LEU A 365 -8.54 6.00 21.42
N GLY A 366 -8.31 4.69 21.30
CA GLY A 366 -7.00 4.11 21.09
C GLY A 366 -6.56 4.26 19.64
N GLY A 367 -5.27 4.51 19.43
CA GLY A 367 -4.64 4.51 18.13
C GLY A 367 -3.42 3.60 18.12
N ASP A 368 -3.21 2.90 17.02
CA ASP A 368 -2.06 2.02 16.81
C ASP A 368 -1.19 2.59 15.68
N VAL A 369 0.12 2.70 15.93
CA VAL A 369 1.12 3.04 14.92
C VAL A 369 1.97 1.81 14.65
N ALA A 370 2.04 1.38 13.39
CA ALA A 370 2.91 0.31 12.95
C ALA A 370 3.99 0.85 12.01
N VAL A 371 5.23 0.42 12.23
CA VAL A 371 6.40 0.74 11.39
C VAL A 371 6.95 -0.57 10.86
N SER A 372 6.92 -0.75 9.54
CA SER A 372 7.60 -1.84 8.85
C SER A 372 8.99 -1.40 8.40
N TYR A 373 10.00 -2.21 8.68
CA TYR A 373 11.39 -1.94 8.31
C TYR A 373 12.11 -3.22 7.95
N THR A 374 13.12 -3.13 7.08
CA THR A 374 14.02 -4.23 6.77
C THR A 374 15.28 -4.10 7.59
N THR A 375 15.66 -5.19 8.25
CA THR A 375 16.95 -5.26 8.97
C THR A 375 18.12 -5.26 7.98
N ALA A 376 19.35 -5.00 8.47
CA ALA A 376 20.56 -5.02 7.63
C ALA A 376 20.79 -6.39 6.94
N THR A 377 20.19 -7.46 7.45
CA THR A 377 20.21 -8.81 6.84
C THR A 377 19.10 -9.05 5.82
N GLY A 378 18.30 -8.03 5.47
CA GLY A 378 17.21 -8.11 4.50
C GLY A 378 15.89 -8.67 5.05
N VAL A 379 15.82 -9.04 6.33
CA VAL A 379 14.60 -9.62 6.94
C VAL A 379 13.59 -8.50 7.26
N PRO A 380 12.33 -8.58 6.77
CA PRO A 380 11.29 -7.63 7.12
C PRO A 380 10.86 -7.82 8.59
N ARG A 381 10.70 -6.70 9.29
CA ARG A 381 10.23 -6.60 10.68
C ARG A 381 9.15 -5.54 10.77
N VAL A 382 8.27 -5.69 11.76
CA VAL A 382 7.25 -4.70 12.09
C VAL A 382 7.36 -4.40 13.57
N ALA A 383 7.43 -3.11 13.93
CA ALA A 383 7.26 -2.63 15.29
C ALA A 383 5.93 -1.90 15.40
N GLN A 384 5.21 -2.09 16.51
CA GLN A 384 3.91 -1.45 16.74
C GLN A 384 3.93 -0.75 18.10
N CYS A 385 3.37 0.44 18.18
CA CYS A 385 3.11 1.14 19.43
C CYS A 385 1.65 1.61 19.49
N LYS A 386 1.13 1.72 20.70
CA LYS A 386 -0.24 2.18 20.97
C LYS A 386 -0.22 3.52 21.66
N PHE A 387 -1.19 4.37 21.36
CA PHE A 387 -1.42 5.65 22.03
C PHE A 387 -2.91 5.84 22.29
N ILE A 388 -3.27 6.79 23.16
CA ILE A 388 -4.66 7.08 23.53
C ILE A 388 -4.92 8.57 23.25
N LEU A 389 -6.02 8.84 22.56
CA LEU A 389 -6.49 10.20 22.28
C LEU A 389 -7.28 10.76 23.48
N PRO A 390 -7.21 12.08 23.72
CA PRO A 390 -7.92 12.70 24.84
C PRO A 390 -9.44 12.69 24.62
N LEU A 391 -10.20 12.38 25.68
CA LEU A 391 -11.66 12.35 25.66
C LEU A 391 -12.30 13.68 25.17
N LYS A 392 -11.65 14.83 25.45
CA LYS A 392 -12.04 16.16 24.96
C LYS A 392 -12.20 16.28 23.43
N LEU A 393 -11.61 15.37 22.65
CA LEU A 393 -11.75 15.36 21.20
C LEU A 393 -13.18 14.97 20.76
N VAL A 394 -13.89 14.19 21.58
CA VAL A 394 -15.19 13.59 21.22
C VAL A 394 -16.33 13.97 22.16
N CYS A 395 -16.08 14.79 23.19
CA CYS A 395 -17.13 15.30 24.07
C CYS A 395 -16.84 16.69 24.64
N SER A 396 -17.91 17.37 25.02
CA SER A 396 -17.91 18.70 25.62
C SER A 396 -18.70 18.70 26.94
N PRO A 397 -18.39 19.59 27.90
CA PRO A 397 -19.14 19.67 29.15
C PRO A 397 -20.57 20.19 28.89
N THR A 398 -21.56 19.62 29.57
CA THR A 398 -22.97 19.99 29.48
C THR A 398 -23.63 19.89 30.86
N PRO A 399 -24.71 20.64 31.16
CA PRO A 399 -25.39 20.50 32.45
C PRO A 399 -25.92 19.06 32.67
N PRO A 400 -25.81 18.51 33.89
CA PRO A 400 -26.19 17.14 34.18
C PRO A 400 -27.72 16.94 34.07
N SER A 401 -28.14 15.85 33.42
CA SER A 401 -29.55 15.48 33.27
C SER A 401 -30.02 14.59 34.42
N LYS A 402 -31.18 14.90 35.01
CA LYS A 402 -31.67 14.22 36.24
C LYS A 402 -32.38 12.87 36.01
N SER A 403 -32.82 12.56 34.80
CA SER A 403 -33.65 11.37 34.52
C SER A 403 -33.44 10.91 33.08
N VAL A 404 -32.82 9.75 32.91
CA VAL A 404 -32.44 9.19 31.61
C VAL A 404 -32.64 7.67 31.62
N PRO A 405 -33.13 7.03 30.52
CA PRO A 405 -33.51 5.62 30.48
C PRO A 405 -32.41 4.63 30.87
N CYS A 406 -31.19 4.77 30.35
CA CYS A 406 -30.11 3.82 30.61
C CYS A 406 -29.28 4.28 31.81
N ARG A 407 -29.05 3.37 32.77
CA ARG A 407 -28.20 3.65 33.94
C ARG A 407 -27.38 2.43 34.35
N ILE A 408 -26.12 2.69 34.69
CA ILE A 408 -25.20 1.71 35.29
C ILE A 408 -24.60 2.32 36.55
N THR A 409 -24.29 1.49 37.54
CA THR A 409 -23.67 1.94 38.80
C THR A 409 -22.42 1.13 39.04
N ILE A 410 -21.28 1.82 39.15
CA ILE A 410 -19.98 1.24 39.47
C ILE A 410 -19.70 1.52 40.94
N ASP A 411 -19.35 0.47 41.67
CA ASP A 411 -18.93 0.52 43.06
C ASP A 411 -17.38 0.54 43.10
N THR A 412 -16.80 1.30 44.04
CA THR A 412 -15.35 1.32 44.28
C THR A 412 -15.05 0.85 45.70
N ASN A 413 -13.91 0.20 45.95
CA ASN A 413 -13.50 -0.21 47.29
C ASN A 413 -12.75 0.87 48.10
N LYS A 414 -12.64 2.08 47.56
CA LYS A 414 -11.97 3.25 48.16
C LYS A 414 -12.99 4.37 48.46
N PRO A 415 -12.66 5.33 49.34
CA PRO A 415 -13.56 6.46 49.62
C PRO A 415 -13.91 7.24 48.35
N PRO A 416 -15.10 7.87 48.30
CA PRO A 416 -15.53 8.64 47.13
C PRO A 416 -14.57 9.82 46.88
N VAL A 417 -14.24 10.03 45.61
CA VAL A 417 -13.38 11.09 45.09
C VAL A 417 -14.25 12.12 44.39
N SER A 418 -13.87 13.40 44.49
CA SER A 418 -14.56 14.47 43.77
C SER A 418 -14.46 14.25 42.26
N LEU A 419 -15.57 14.44 41.52
CA LEU A 419 -15.55 14.32 40.07
C LEU A 419 -14.67 15.40 39.42
N GLN A 420 -14.45 16.52 40.11
CA GLN A 420 -13.54 17.58 39.67
C GLN A 420 -12.07 17.11 39.61
N ASP A 421 -11.65 16.25 40.53
CA ASP A 421 -10.27 15.71 40.55
C ASP A 421 -10.06 14.67 39.44
N ILE A 422 -11.12 13.93 39.09
CA ILE A 422 -11.09 12.91 38.04
C ILE A 422 -11.25 13.53 36.65
N PHE A 423 -12.11 14.54 36.49
CA PHE A 423 -12.37 15.23 35.23
C PHE A 423 -12.07 16.74 35.35
N PRO A 424 -10.82 17.15 35.66
CA PRO A 424 -10.46 18.56 35.78
C PRO A 424 -10.66 19.32 34.46
N ASP A 425 -10.62 18.56 33.37
CA ASP A 425 -10.81 19.00 32.00
C ASP A 425 -12.23 19.48 31.67
N PHE A 426 -13.24 19.04 32.43
CA PHE A 426 -14.67 19.20 32.12
C PHE A 426 -15.42 20.04 33.15
N VAL A 427 -14.72 20.63 34.12
CA VAL A 427 -15.29 21.48 35.16
C VAL A 427 -14.72 22.89 34.99
N GLU A 428 -15.60 23.88 34.80
CA GLU A 428 -15.21 25.29 34.90
C GLU A 428 -14.90 25.62 36.37
N LYS A 429 -13.86 26.41 36.63
CA LYS A 429 -13.46 26.80 38.00
C LYS A 429 -14.49 27.75 38.61
N THR A 430 -15.63 27.24 39.06
CA THR A 430 -16.56 27.92 39.95
C THR A 430 -16.19 27.63 41.41
N GLU A 431 -16.46 28.58 42.30
CA GLU A 431 -16.15 28.51 43.75
C GLU A 431 -16.99 27.45 44.52
N GLU A 432 -17.72 26.57 43.83
CA GLU A 432 -18.48 25.50 44.49
C GLU A 432 -17.56 24.36 44.91
N GLU A 433 -17.44 24.14 46.24
CA GLU A 433 -16.43 23.25 46.83
C GLU A 433 -16.56 21.76 46.47
N GLN A 434 -17.67 21.28 45.89
CA GLN A 434 -17.85 19.86 45.53
C GLN A 434 -18.83 19.62 44.36
N VAL A 435 -18.29 19.34 43.16
CA VAL A 435 -19.09 18.92 41.99
C VAL A 435 -19.44 17.43 42.10
N HIS A 436 -20.70 17.13 42.46
CA HIS A 436 -21.20 15.76 42.61
C HIS A 436 -21.82 15.18 41.33
N ALA A 437 -21.97 15.99 40.29
CA ALA A 437 -22.58 15.60 39.02
C ALA A 437 -21.87 16.30 37.86
N ILE A 438 -21.46 15.55 36.83
CA ILE A 438 -20.89 16.09 35.59
C ILE A 438 -21.69 15.55 34.41
N GLY A 439 -22.10 16.43 33.50
CA GLY A 439 -22.69 16.07 32.23
C GLY A 439 -21.67 16.16 31.09
N PHE A 440 -21.73 15.21 30.18
CA PHE A 440 -20.95 15.11 28.95
C PHE A 440 -21.89 15.10 27.76
N GLN A 441 -21.69 16.01 26.82
CA GLN A 441 -22.33 15.97 25.50
C GLN A 441 -21.34 15.39 24.49
N LEU A 442 -21.65 14.21 23.97
CA LEU A 442 -20.88 13.56 22.92
C LEU A 442 -21.10 14.26 21.58
N VAL A 443 -20.19 14.07 20.62
CA VAL A 443 -20.34 14.64 19.27
C VAL A 443 -21.56 14.09 18.52
N SER A 444 -22.05 12.91 18.89
CA SER A 444 -23.34 12.38 18.42
C SER A 444 -24.56 13.21 18.84
N GLY A 445 -24.38 14.19 19.74
CA GLY A 445 -25.44 14.99 20.34
C GLY A 445 -26.02 14.39 21.62
N SER A 446 -25.74 13.10 21.87
CA SER A 446 -26.19 12.35 23.05
C SER A 446 -25.55 12.88 24.33
N ARG A 447 -26.31 12.79 25.44
CA ARG A 447 -25.91 13.29 26.75
C ARG A 447 -25.72 12.14 27.73
N VAL A 448 -24.58 12.15 28.40
CA VAL A 448 -24.21 11.20 29.45
C VAL A 448 -23.90 11.96 30.73
N THR A 449 -24.47 11.57 31.86
CA THR A 449 -24.26 12.20 33.16
C THR A 449 -23.63 11.20 34.12
N VAL A 450 -22.58 11.62 34.82
CA VAL A 450 -21.94 10.88 35.92
C VAL A 450 -22.32 11.53 37.24
N LEU A 451 -22.89 10.74 38.15
CA LEU A 451 -23.31 11.14 39.48
C LEU A 451 -22.46 10.41 40.52
N ALA A 452 -21.73 11.16 41.35
CA ALA A 452 -21.02 10.62 42.50
C ALA A 452 -21.91 10.66 43.74
N SER A 453 -22.03 9.53 44.44
CA SER A 453 -22.76 9.49 45.70
C SER A 453 -22.00 10.22 46.81
N LYS A 454 -22.71 11.03 47.61
CA LYS A 454 -22.12 11.75 48.76
C LYS A 454 -21.81 10.85 49.95
N THR A 455 -22.54 9.75 50.09
CA THR A 455 -22.56 8.91 51.29
C THR A 455 -22.14 7.46 51.02
N SER A 456 -21.91 7.10 49.76
CA SER A 456 -21.52 5.74 49.37
C SER A 456 -20.40 5.77 48.33
N GLN A 457 -19.68 4.65 48.20
CA GLN A 457 -18.57 4.49 47.25
C GLN A 457 -19.09 4.12 45.85
N ARG A 458 -20.17 4.78 45.41
CA ARG A 458 -20.92 4.43 44.20
C ARG A 458 -20.99 5.58 43.23
N TYR A 459 -20.71 5.30 41.97
CA TYR A 459 -20.78 6.24 40.85
C TYR A 459 -21.80 5.73 39.84
N ARG A 460 -22.84 6.54 39.60
CA ARG A 460 -23.89 6.20 38.65
C ARG A 460 -23.66 6.94 37.34
N ILE A 461 -23.55 6.20 36.25
CA ILE A 461 -23.47 6.74 34.90
C ILE A 461 -24.84 6.54 34.25
N GLN A 462 -25.40 7.60 33.69
CA GLN A 462 -26.73 7.60 33.06
C GLN A 462 -26.66 8.29 31.69
N GLY A 463 -27.45 7.82 30.72
CA GLY A 463 -27.40 8.36 29.37
C GLY A 463 -28.63 7.95 28.56
N GLU A 464 -28.87 8.70 27.47
CA GLU A 464 -30.06 8.53 26.62
C GLU A 464 -30.03 7.21 25.86
N VAL A 465 -28.82 6.78 25.51
CA VAL A 465 -28.53 5.65 24.65
C VAL A 465 -27.50 4.74 25.34
N PHE A 466 -27.65 3.42 25.21
CA PHE A 466 -26.84 2.44 25.94
C PHE A 466 -25.37 2.45 25.49
N GLU A 467 -25.12 2.46 24.18
CA GLU A 467 -23.77 2.44 23.60
C GLU A 467 -22.92 3.66 23.98
N ASP A 468 -23.54 4.81 24.21
CA ASP A 468 -22.86 6.07 24.54
C ASP A 468 -22.29 6.08 25.97
N LEU A 469 -22.77 5.18 26.84
CA LEU A 469 -22.21 5.03 28.19
C LEU A 469 -20.77 4.52 28.16
N TRP A 470 -20.36 3.81 27.10
CA TRP A 470 -19.07 3.13 27.01
C TRP A 470 -17.88 4.04 27.28
N LEU A 471 -17.70 5.09 26.47
CA LEU A 471 -16.50 5.94 26.50
C LEU A 471 -16.32 6.61 27.87
N ILE A 472 -17.40 7.14 28.43
CA ILE A 472 -17.37 7.80 29.73
C ILE A 472 -17.08 6.80 30.85
N THR A 473 -17.64 5.59 30.75
CA THR A 473 -17.43 4.53 31.74
C THR A 473 -16.00 4.00 31.71
N LYS A 474 -15.43 3.78 30.51
CA LYS A 474 -14.03 3.41 30.33
C LYS A 474 -13.11 4.48 30.93
N GLU A 475 -13.32 5.74 30.54
CA GLU A 475 -12.49 6.85 31.01
C GLU A 475 -12.58 7.00 32.54
N LEU A 476 -13.78 6.87 33.13
CA LEU A 476 -13.97 6.92 34.57
C LEU A 476 -13.14 5.84 35.29
N VAL A 477 -13.21 4.59 34.83
CA VAL A 477 -12.46 3.48 35.42
C VAL A 477 -10.94 3.69 35.27
N GLU A 478 -10.47 4.04 34.07
CA GLU A 478 -9.04 4.26 33.81
C GLU A 478 -8.47 5.45 34.60
N ARG A 479 -9.24 6.53 34.74
CA ARG A 479 -8.82 7.69 35.54
C ARG A 479 -8.80 7.38 37.03
N PHE A 480 -9.74 6.58 37.54
CA PHE A 480 -9.64 6.11 38.93
C PHE A 480 -8.43 5.22 39.16
N GLU A 481 -8.17 4.27 38.27
CA GLU A 481 -6.98 3.40 38.35
C GLU A 481 -5.70 4.26 38.37
N LYS A 482 -5.58 5.26 37.49
CA LYS A 482 -4.44 6.20 37.47
C LYS A 482 -4.37 7.06 38.74
N HIS A 483 -5.49 7.61 39.19
CA HIS A 483 -5.54 8.48 40.37
C HIS A 483 -5.10 7.75 41.64
N PHE A 484 -5.64 6.56 41.90
CA PHE A 484 -5.29 5.78 43.07
C PHE A 484 -3.89 5.13 42.97
N ALA A 485 -3.44 4.78 41.76
CA ALA A 485 -2.05 4.35 41.55
C ALA A 485 -1.06 5.48 41.89
N ASN A 486 -1.35 6.72 41.51
CA ASN A 486 -0.53 7.89 41.86
C ASN A 486 -0.52 8.18 43.36
N GLN A 487 -1.60 7.84 44.08
CA GLN A 487 -1.67 7.90 45.54
C GLN A 487 -1.02 6.68 46.24
N GLY A 488 -0.45 5.74 45.49
CA GLY A 488 0.24 4.56 46.01
C GLY A 488 -0.67 3.39 46.42
N ALA A 489 -1.97 3.45 46.13
CA ALA A 489 -2.90 2.36 46.42
C ALA A 489 -2.78 1.26 45.36
N LYS A 490 -2.33 0.06 45.78
CA LYS A 490 -2.16 -1.12 44.90
C LYS A 490 -3.38 -2.05 44.89
N ASP A 491 -4.31 -1.85 45.81
CA ASP A 491 -5.48 -2.68 46.06
C ASP A 491 -6.79 -2.05 45.53
N PHE A 492 -6.70 -0.99 44.72
CA PHE A 492 -7.89 -0.34 44.13
C PHE A 492 -8.64 -1.28 43.18
N GLN A 493 -9.95 -1.38 43.34
CA GLN A 493 -10.83 -2.18 42.50
C GLN A 493 -12.18 -1.50 42.28
N CYS A 494 -12.62 -1.52 41.03
CA CYS A 494 -14.00 -1.22 40.64
C CYS A 494 -14.79 -2.53 40.58
N SER A 495 -16.04 -2.53 41.02
CA SER A 495 -16.96 -3.65 40.91
C SER A 495 -18.32 -3.21 40.37
N PHE A 496 -19.01 -4.13 39.71
CA PHE A 496 -20.36 -3.92 39.21
C PHE A 496 -21.28 -4.95 39.86
N THR A 497 -22.29 -4.48 40.59
CA THR A 497 -23.22 -5.34 41.37
C THR A 497 -24.62 -5.43 40.75
N GLY A 498 -24.86 -4.77 39.62
CA GLY A 498 -26.14 -4.78 38.91
C GLY A 498 -26.33 -6.00 37.99
N PRO A 499 -27.55 -6.20 37.46
CA PRO A 499 -27.76 -7.16 36.38
C PRO A 499 -27.07 -6.67 35.10
N ILE A 500 -26.51 -7.60 34.33
CA ILE A 500 -25.93 -7.27 33.02
C ILE A 500 -27.07 -6.81 32.08
N PRO A 501 -26.96 -5.64 31.42
CA PRO A 501 -27.97 -5.10 30.50
C PRO A 501 -28.09 -5.87 29.17
N LEU A 502 -28.50 -7.14 29.23
CA LEU A 502 -28.60 -8.00 28.05
C LEU A 502 -29.74 -7.57 27.10
N ALA A 503 -30.82 -7.00 27.62
CA ALA A 503 -31.97 -6.61 26.80
C ALA A 503 -31.61 -5.48 25.84
N GLU A 504 -31.00 -4.41 26.35
CA GLU A 504 -30.53 -3.27 25.58
C GLU A 504 -29.42 -3.68 24.60
N TYR A 505 -28.52 -4.57 25.02
CA TYR A 505 -27.48 -5.09 24.14
C TYR A 505 -28.04 -5.92 22.97
N PHE A 506 -29.04 -6.76 23.23
CA PHE A 506 -29.69 -7.58 22.21
C PHE A 506 -30.49 -6.75 21.20
N GLU A 507 -31.08 -5.63 21.60
CA GLU A 507 -31.75 -4.71 20.69
C GLU A 507 -30.78 -4.13 19.64
N ILE A 508 -29.56 -3.78 20.06
CA ILE A 508 -28.51 -3.27 19.17
C ILE A 508 -28.03 -4.35 18.20
N ILE A 509 -27.88 -5.59 18.68
CA ILE A 509 -27.54 -6.75 17.83
C ILE A 509 -28.63 -7.00 16.80
N ASP A 510 -29.90 -7.01 17.21
CA ASP A 510 -31.03 -7.24 16.31
C ASP A 510 -31.11 -6.13 15.24
N ARG A 511 -30.90 -4.87 15.64
CA ARG A 511 -30.87 -3.73 14.71
C ARG A 511 -29.75 -3.83 13.67
N HIS A 512 -28.56 -4.24 14.10
CA HIS A 512 -27.43 -4.47 13.21
C HIS A 512 -27.74 -5.59 12.20
N PHE A 513 -28.24 -6.72 12.68
CA PHE A 513 -28.59 -7.87 11.86
C PHE A 513 -29.68 -7.55 10.82
N GLU A 514 -30.71 -6.77 11.19
CA GLU A 514 -31.74 -6.29 10.25
C GLU A 514 -31.15 -5.50 9.08
N LEU A 515 -30.17 -4.62 9.35
CA LEU A 515 -29.50 -3.83 8.31
C LEU A 515 -28.64 -4.71 7.39
N ARG A 516 -28.03 -5.78 7.92
CA ARG A 516 -27.34 -6.78 7.10
C ARG A 516 -28.29 -7.53 6.18
N LEU A 517 -29.46 -7.96 6.68
CA LEU A 517 -30.49 -8.60 5.86
C LEU A 517 -31.01 -7.67 4.75
N ASN A 518 -31.19 -6.38 5.07
CA ASN A 518 -31.57 -5.38 4.08
C ASN A 518 -30.48 -5.17 3.03
N ALA A 519 -29.20 -5.18 3.42
CA ALA A 519 -28.08 -5.08 2.47
C ALA A 519 -28.10 -6.24 1.45
N GLU A 520 -28.26 -7.47 1.92
CA GLU A 520 -28.37 -8.65 1.05
C GLU A 520 -29.60 -8.56 0.12
N LYS A 521 -30.74 -8.09 0.65
CA LYS A 521 -31.96 -7.88 -0.14
C LYS A 521 -31.75 -6.83 -1.24
N TYR A 522 -31.15 -5.68 -0.94
CA TYR A 522 -30.85 -4.64 -1.93
C TYR A 522 -29.87 -5.16 -2.99
N GLN A 523 -28.84 -5.89 -2.58
CA GLN A 523 -27.87 -6.50 -3.49
C GLN A 523 -28.55 -7.47 -4.47
N ASN A 524 -29.45 -8.32 -3.99
CA ASN A 524 -30.22 -9.24 -4.83
C ASN A 524 -31.16 -8.51 -5.82
N LEU A 525 -31.89 -7.50 -5.34
CA LEU A 525 -32.77 -6.69 -6.18
C LEU A 525 -31.98 -5.91 -7.26
N LEU A 526 -30.83 -5.35 -6.89
CA LEU A 526 -29.91 -4.69 -7.83
C LEU A 526 -29.37 -5.67 -8.86
N ALA A 527 -28.97 -6.88 -8.45
CA ALA A 527 -28.49 -7.91 -9.36
C ALA A 527 -29.58 -8.30 -10.39
N GLU A 528 -30.81 -8.51 -9.95
CA GLU A 528 -31.95 -8.79 -10.84
C GLU A 528 -32.20 -7.64 -11.83
N ARG A 529 -32.24 -6.38 -11.35
CA ARG A 529 -32.45 -5.21 -12.21
C ARG A 529 -31.29 -4.97 -13.16
N ALA A 530 -30.05 -5.20 -12.74
CA ALA A 530 -28.88 -5.12 -13.58
C ALA A 530 -28.87 -6.19 -14.68
N VAL A 531 -29.37 -7.40 -14.42
CA VAL A 531 -29.57 -8.43 -15.45
C VAL A 531 -30.63 -7.98 -16.46
N GLN A 532 -31.78 -7.49 -16.00
CA GLN A 532 -32.85 -6.98 -16.86
C GLN A 532 -32.36 -5.80 -17.74
N PHE A 533 -31.68 -4.82 -17.13
CA PHE A 533 -31.14 -3.67 -17.84
C PHE A 533 -30.15 -4.08 -18.94
N ARG A 534 -29.21 -4.99 -18.63
CA ARG A 534 -28.27 -5.54 -19.62
C ARG A 534 -28.98 -6.29 -20.75
N ALA A 535 -30.06 -7.02 -20.45
CA ALA A 535 -30.84 -7.71 -21.47
C ALA A 535 -31.53 -6.72 -22.44
N ILE A 536 -32.13 -5.65 -21.91
CA ILE A 536 -32.76 -4.59 -22.71
C ILE A 536 -31.70 -3.87 -23.56
N GLN A 537 -30.57 -3.48 -22.98
CA GLN A 537 -29.46 -2.85 -23.70
C GLN A 537 -28.95 -3.73 -24.85
N ARG A 538 -28.74 -5.04 -24.62
CA ARG A 538 -28.35 -5.99 -25.67
C ARG A 538 -29.38 -6.08 -26.81
N ARG A 539 -30.67 -6.02 -26.48
CA ARG A 539 -31.75 -6.02 -27.49
C ARG A 539 -31.77 -4.73 -28.30
N LEU A 540 -31.63 -3.57 -27.64
CA LEU A 540 -31.54 -2.26 -28.29
C LEU A 540 -30.31 -2.16 -29.20
N LEU A 541 -29.13 -2.58 -28.73
CA LEU A 541 -27.90 -2.61 -29.54
C LEU A 541 -28.04 -3.45 -30.80
N THR A 542 -28.67 -4.62 -30.69
CA THR A 542 -28.95 -5.46 -31.87
C THR A 542 -29.85 -4.74 -32.88
N ARG A 543 -30.88 -4.01 -32.40
CA ARG A 543 -31.77 -3.23 -33.29
C ARG A 543 -31.09 -2.01 -33.89
N PHE A 544 -30.27 -1.29 -33.13
CA PHE A 544 -29.51 -0.13 -33.62
C PHE A 544 -28.40 -0.50 -34.61
N LYS A 545 -27.90 -1.74 -34.55
CA LYS A 545 -26.91 -2.26 -35.51
C LYS A 545 -27.52 -2.65 -36.86
N ASP A 546 -28.84 -2.83 -36.93
CA ASP A 546 -29.54 -3.19 -38.16
C ASP A 546 -29.57 -2.01 -39.14
N LYS A 547 -29.33 -2.28 -40.43
CA LYS A 547 -29.26 -1.23 -41.46
C LYS A 547 -30.65 -0.69 -41.82
N THR A 548 -31.70 -1.45 -41.51
CA THR A 548 -33.09 -1.03 -41.69
C THR A 548 -33.70 -0.61 -40.36
N PRO A 549 -34.30 0.59 -40.25
CA PRO A 549 -34.85 1.07 -38.98
C PRO A 549 -36.08 0.25 -38.59
N ALA A 550 -35.90 -0.67 -37.63
CA ALA A 550 -37.00 -1.38 -37.00
C ALA A 550 -37.56 -0.56 -35.82
N PRO A 551 -38.89 -0.47 -35.63
CA PRO A 551 -39.48 0.26 -34.51
C PRO A 551 -39.00 -0.33 -33.18
N LEU A 552 -38.66 0.53 -32.23
CA LEU A 552 -38.10 0.15 -30.93
C LEU A 552 -39.11 -0.54 -30.00
N GLN A 553 -40.41 -0.49 -30.33
CA GLN A 553 -41.49 -1.15 -29.58
C GLN A 553 -41.43 -0.84 -28.06
N ASN A 554 -41.25 0.44 -27.72
CA ASN A 554 -41.17 0.96 -26.34
C ASN A 554 -40.01 0.42 -25.49
N LEU A 555 -39.01 -0.22 -26.10
CA LEU A 555 -37.82 -0.73 -25.39
C LEU A 555 -36.98 0.40 -24.77
N ASP A 556 -37.01 1.59 -25.36
CA ASP A 556 -36.44 2.82 -24.82
C ASP A 556 -37.14 3.26 -23.51
N THR A 557 -38.47 3.25 -23.50
CA THR A 557 -39.27 3.57 -22.31
C THR A 557 -39.05 2.54 -21.20
N LEU A 558 -38.95 1.25 -21.56
CA LEU A 558 -38.63 0.19 -20.62
C LEU A 558 -37.21 0.35 -20.06
N MET A 559 -36.23 0.71 -20.90
CA MET A 559 -34.86 0.97 -20.48
C MET A 559 -34.79 2.11 -19.47
N ASP A 560 -35.45 3.23 -19.74
CA ASP A 560 -35.50 4.38 -18.82
C ASP A 560 -36.16 4.02 -17.48
N ALA A 561 -37.25 3.25 -17.52
CA ALA A 561 -37.91 2.77 -16.30
C ALA A 561 -36.99 1.84 -15.48
N THR A 562 -36.32 0.88 -16.11
CA THR A 562 -35.36 0.00 -15.43
C THR A 562 -34.14 0.78 -14.93
N TYR A 563 -33.64 1.76 -15.68
CA TYR A 563 -32.54 2.63 -15.25
C TYR A 563 -32.90 3.38 -13.97
N ARG A 564 -34.07 4.05 -13.93
CA ARG A 564 -34.54 4.74 -12.73
C ARG A 564 -34.66 3.80 -11.54
N GLN A 565 -35.14 2.57 -11.74
CA GLN A 565 -35.19 1.57 -10.67
C GLN A 565 -33.80 1.17 -10.16
N VAL A 566 -32.81 1.02 -11.06
CA VAL A 566 -31.42 0.73 -10.65
C VAL A 566 -30.85 1.87 -9.83
N ILE A 567 -31.07 3.13 -10.22
CA ILE A 567 -30.60 4.30 -9.47
C ILE A 567 -31.24 4.36 -8.08
N VAL A 568 -32.58 4.26 -7.99
CA VAL A 568 -33.29 4.30 -6.70
C VAL A 568 -32.87 3.16 -5.77
N LEU A 569 -32.64 1.97 -6.30
CA LEU A 569 -32.12 0.85 -5.52
C LEU A 569 -30.66 1.04 -5.11
N GLY A 570 -29.85 1.72 -5.94
CA GLY A 570 -28.47 2.09 -5.65
C GLY A 570 -28.41 3.06 -4.48
N ASP A 571 -29.17 4.15 -4.55
CA ASP A 571 -29.27 5.15 -3.48
C ASP A 571 -29.72 4.50 -2.16
N ALA A 572 -30.77 3.65 -2.21
CA ALA A 572 -31.25 2.93 -1.03
C ALA A 572 -30.22 1.93 -0.45
N ALA A 573 -29.40 1.30 -1.31
CA ALA A 573 -28.34 0.42 -0.88
C ALA A 573 -27.21 1.19 -0.17
N GLU A 574 -26.81 2.35 -0.71
CA GLU A 574 -25.81 3.23 -0.10
C GLU A 574 -26.27 3.79 1.24
N GLU A 575 -27.54 4.22 1.34
CA GLU A 575 -28.14 4.64 2.61
C GLU A 575 -28.12 3.52 3.66
N ASN A 576 -28.46 2.29 3.26
CA ASN A 576 -28.42 1.14 4.14
C ASN A 576 -27.00 0.76 4.56
N GLU A 577 -26.02 0.85 3.65
CA GLU A 577 -24.61 0.59 3.97
C GLU A 577 -24.05 1.62 4.97
N SER A 578 -24.39 2.90 4.79
CA SER A 578 -24.08 3.95 5.76
C SER A 578 -24.71 3.66 7.12
N ALA A 579 -26.00 3.31 7.15
CA ALA A 579 -26.70 2.94 8.38
C ALA A 579 -26.09 1.69 9.05
N LEU A 580 -25.65 0.69 8.26
CA LEU A 580 -25.01 -0.51 8.75
C LEU A 580 -23.65 -0.21 9.41
N CYS A 581 -22.83 0.64 8.79
CA CYS A 581 -21.55 1.08 9.37
C CYS A 581 -21.75 1.82 10.71
N GLN A 582 -22.80 2.65 10.79
CA GLN A 582 -23.18 3.32 12.03
C GLN A 582 -23.65 2.33 13.10
N ALA A 583 -24.53 1.40 12.74
CA ALA A 583 -25.03 0.37 13.64
C ALA A 583 -23.89 -0.53 14.16
N PHE A 584 -22.91 -0.86 13.32
CA PHE A 584 -21.76 -1.66 13.70
C PHE A 584 -20.84 -0.91 14.68
N THR A 585 -20.63 0.40 14.48
CA THR A 585 -19.86 1.23 15.43
C THR A 585 -20.55 1.29 16.80
N ARG A 586 -21.88 1.44 16.81
CA ARG A 586 -22.70 1.42 18.04
C ARG A 586 -22.65 0.04 18.71
N LEU A 587 -22.76 -1.02 17.94
CA LEU A 587 -22.61 -2.40 18.41
C LEU A 587 -21.26 -2.60 19.08
N LYS A 588 -20.16 -2.14 18.47
CA LYS A 588 -18.82 -2.19 19.09
C LYS A 588 -18.77 -1.48 20.44
N SER A 589 -19.27 -0.25 20.52
CA SER A 589 -19.32 0.49 21.79
C SER A 589 -20.12 -0.26 22.85
N ALA A 590 -21.29 -0.80 22.49
CA ALA A 590 -22.14 -1.59 23.37
C ALA A 590 -21.45 -2.90 23.81
N THR A 591 -20.79 -3.60 22.89
CA THR A 591 -20.01 -4.81 23.16
C THR A 591 -18.86 -4.52 24.12
N HIS A 592 -18.10 -3.45 23.89
CA HIS A 592 -17.04 -3.05 24.81
C HIS A 592 -17.56 -2.74 26.22
N LEU A 593 -18.69 -2.02 26.32
CA LEU A 593 -19.33 -1.77 27.61
C LEU A 593 -19.78 -3.06 28.28
N PHE A 594 -20.41 -3.96 27.53
CA PHE A 594 -20.80 -5.29 28.01
C PHE A 594 -19.60 -6.08 28.56
N LEU A 595 -18.48 -6.09 27.84
CA LEU A 595 -17.25 -6.76 28.29
C LEU A 595 -16.65 -6.13 29.55
N LEU A 596 -16.65 -4.80 29.66
CA LEU A 596 -16.20 -4.10 30.87
C LEU A 596 -17.09 -4.44 32.06
N LEU A 597 -18.42 -4.42 31.88
CA LEU A 597 -19.35 -4.81 32.95
C LEU A 597 -19.15 -6.26 33.38
N LEU A 598 -18.92 -7.19 32.44
CA LEU A 598 -18.55 -8.58 32.75
C LEU A 598 -17.25 -8.68 33.55
N ARG A 599 -16.22 -7.92 33.15
CA ARG A 599 -14.93 -7.86 33.86
C ARG A 599 -15.13 -7.37 35.29
N LEU A 600 -15.89 -6.30 35.49
CA LEU A 600 -16.15 -5.72 36.82
C LEU A 600 -17.10 -6.58 37.67
N TRP A 601 -17.99 -7.35 37.04
CA TRP A 601 -18.93 -8.23 37.74
C TRP A 601 -18.26 -9.50 38.27
N GLN A 602 -17.42 -10.15 37.46
CA GLN A 602 -16.76 -11.42 37.79
C GLN A 602 -15.32 -11.26 38.30
N SER A 603 -14.82 -10.02 38.38
CA SER A 603 -13.42 -9.71 38.72
C SER A 603 -12.43 -10.51 37.87
N LEU A 604 -12.62 -10.44 36.54
CA LEU A 604 -11.82 -11.21 35.58
C LEU A 604 -10.37 -10.72 35.54
N ASN A 605 -9.43 -11.66 35.35
CA ASN A 605 -8.03 -11.32 35.14
C ASN A 605 -7.80 -10.78 33.71
N LYS A 606 -6.59 -10.24 33.47
CA LYS A 606 -6.24 -9.67 32.17
C LYS A 606 -6.36 -10.68 31.03
N GLU A 607 -5.84 -11.89 31.21
CA GLU A 607 -5.89 -12.94 30.18
C GLU A 607 -7.34 -13.31 29.80
N GLN A 608 -8.26 -13.42 30.76
CA GLN A 608 -9.67 -13.68 30.49
C GLN A 608 -10.35 -12.51 29.78
N THR A 609 -9.95 -11.29 30.12
CA THR A 609 -10.44 -10.08 29.44
C THR A 609 -9.97 -10.08 27.99
N ASP A 610 -8.69 -10.36 27.74
CA ASP A 610 -8.11 -10.43 26.39
C ASP A 610 -8.81 -11.53 25.54
N ILE A 611 -9.11 -12.69 26.13
CA ILE A 611 -9.88 -13.75 25.46
C ILE A 611 -11.30 -13.29 25.11
N LEU A 612 -11.99 -12.61 26.03
CA LEU A 612 -13.33 -12.08 25.79
C LEU A 612 -13.33 -10.99 24.70
N GLU A 613 -12.37 -10.09 24.74
CA GLU A 613 -12.20 -9.05 23.70
C GLU A 613 -11.97 -9.70 22.34
N ALA A 614 -11.08 -10.70 22.24
CA ALA A 614 -10.87 -11.44 20.99
C ALA A 614 -12.12 -12.22 20.52
N THR A 615 -12.95 -12.68 21.45
CA THR A 615 -14.18 -13.45 21.15
C THR A 615 -15.29 -12.56 20.60
N PHE A 616 -15.50 -11.38 21.20
CA PHE A 616 -16.64 -10.50 20.91
C PHE A 616 -16.31 -9.34 19.98
N LEU A 617 -15.03 -9.02 19.77
CA LEU A 617 -14.57 -7.96 18.85
C LEU A 617 -13.63 -8.51 17.76
N PRO A 618 -14.05 -9.54 17.00
CA PRO A 618 -13.17 -10.21 16.02
C PRO A 618 -12.89 -9.38 14.77
N LEU A 619 -13.73 -8.39 14.44
CA LEU A 619 -13.74 -7.69 13.15
C LEU A 619 -13.61 -6.17 13.30
N LEU A 620 -12.91 -5.54 12.35
CA LEU A 620 -12.84 -4.08 12.25
C LEU A 620 -14.06 -3.47 11.56
N GLN A 621 -14.67 -4.19 10.61
CA GLN A 621 -15.91 -3.88 9.92
C GLN A 621 -16.51 -5.18 9.38
N ASP A 622 -17.82 -5.22 9.20
CA ASP A 622 -18.47 -6.28 8.41
C ASP A 622 -18.00 -6.24 6.95
N THR A 623 -17.86 -7.43 6.38
CA THR A 623 -17.61 -7.63 4.95
C THR A 623 -18.80 -8.37 4.32
N SER A 624 -18.87 -8.38 2.99
CA SER A 624 -19.94 -9.09 2.27
C SER A 624 -19.98 -10.60 2.53
N GLN A 625 -18.88 -11.20 3.00
CA GLN A 625 -18.77 -12.63 3.26
C GLN A 625 -18.74 -12.99 4.74
N LEU A 626 -18.25 -12.07 5.57
CA LEU A 626 -18.01 -12.31 6.99
C LEU A 626 -18.45 -11.09 7.78
N GLY A 627 -19.37 -11.29 8.71
CA GLY A 627 -19.76 -10.29 9.68
C GLY A 627 -19.82 -10.82 11.10
N TRP A 628 -20.22 -9.93 11.99
CA TRP A 628 -20.03 -10.08 13.42
C TRP A 628 -20.77 -11.27 14.04
N GLU A 629 -22.04 -11.48 13.67
CA GLU A 629 -22.93 -12.45 14.30
C GLU A 629 -22.39 -13.89 14.18
N GLU A 630 -22.00 -14.31 12.98
CA GLU A 630 -21.45 -15.64 12.72
C GLU A 630 -20.07 -15.85 13.37
N CYS A 631 -19.23 -14.81 13.42
CA CYS A 631 -17.93 -14.88 14.10
C CYS A 631 -18.08 -15.06 15.61
N VAL A 632 -18.91 -14.21 16.23
CA VAL A 632 -19.13 -14.25 17.68
C VAL A 632 -19.89 -15.52 18.08
N ASP A 633 -20.90 -15.95 17.31
CA ASP A 633 -21.59 -17.22 17.60
C ASP A 633 -20.62 -18.41 17.56
N ALA A 634 -19.73 -18.46 16.55
CA ALA A 634 -18.74 -19.53 16.45
C ALA A 634 -17.75 -19.51 17.62
N ALA A 635 -17.22 -18.34 17.99
CA ALA A 635 -16.27 -18.19 19.09
C ALA A 635 -16.91 -18.48 20.45
N VAL A 636 -18.10 -17.96 20.72
CA VAL A 636 -18.86 -18.23 21.96
C VAL A 636 -19.24 -19.70 22.05
N THR A 637 -19.71 -20.30 20.95
CA THR A 637 -20.02 -21.75 20.90
C THR A 637 -18.79 -22.59 21.23
N HIS A 638 -17.62 -22.22 20.70
CA HIS A 638 -16.36 -22.90 21.01
C HIS A 638 -16.05 -22.82 22.51
N HIS A 639 -16.07 -21.62 23.12
CA HIS A 639 -15.79 -21.45 24.55
C HIS A 639 -16.83 -22.14 25.46
N LEU A 640 -18.11 -22.16 25.07
CA LEU A 640 -19.15 -22.88 25.78
C LEU A 640 -18.93 -24.40 25.79
N ARG A 641 -18.32 -24.96 24.74
CA ARG A 641 -18.02 -26.38 24.61
C ARG A 641 -16.71 -26.79 25.27
N THR A 642 -15.67 -25.97 25.17
CA THR A 642 -14.31 -26.35 25.62
C THR A 642 -14.01 -25.89 27.04
N CYS A 643 -14.43 -24.67 27.42
CA CYS A 643 -14.08 -24.08 28.71
C CYS A 643 -15.22 -24.20 29.74
N LEU A 644 -16.48 -24.12 29.29
CA LEU A 644 -17.63 -23.93 30.17
C LEU A 644 -18.66 -25.07 30.09
N SER A 645 -18.34 -26.20 29.44
CA SER A 645 -19.26 -27.34 29.32
C SER A 645 -19.46 -28.06 30.66
N ARG A 646 -20.70 -28.47 30.97
CA ARG A 646 -20.99 -29.24 32.19
C ARG A 646 -21.28 -30.72 31.92
N SER A 647 -21.46 -31.12 30.66
CA SER A 647 -21.72 -32.51 30.29
C SER A 647 -21.15 -32.88 28.91
N PRO A 648 -20.84 -34.16 28.67
CA PRO A 648 -20.38 -34.64 27.36
C PRO A 648 -21.46 -34.54 26.26
N LYS A 649 -22.75 -34.48 26.62
CA LYS A 649 -23.83 -34.18 25.66
C LYS A 649 -23.81 -32.73 25.19
N GLU A 650 -23.41 -31.78 26.06
CA GLU A 650 -23.22 -30.37 25.67
C GLU A 650 -21.93 -30.17 24.86
N GLN A 651 -20.90 -30.98 25.10
CA GLN A 651 -19.73 -31.04 24.22
C GLN A 651 -20.11 -31.50 22.80
N ALA A 652 -21.29 -32.08 22.57
CA ALA A 652 -21.81 -32.45 21.25
C ALA A 652 -22.62 -31.33 20.52
N LEU A 653 -22.69 -30.09 21.04
CA LEU A 653 -23.30 -28.92 20.36
C LEU A 653 -22.72 -28.63 18.96
N ASN A 654 -23.25 -29.19 17.87
CA ASN A 654 -22.74 -29.05 16.49
C ASN A 654 -21.92 -27.76 16.21
N LEU A 655 -20.62 -27.93 15.92
CA LEU A 655 -19.79 -26.84 15.42
C LEU A 655 -20.37 -26.48 14.06
N THR A 656 -20.74 -25.23 13.88
CA THR A 656 -21.07 -24.72 12.54
C THR A 656 -19.78 -24.78 11.73
N SER A 657 -19.70 -25.73 10.79
CA SER A 657 -18.50 -25.96 9.96
C SER A 657 -18.31 -24.88 8.89
N GLN A 658 -19.28 -23.97 8.74
CA GLN A 658 -19.28 -22.90 7.77
C GLN A 658 -19.72 -21.60 8.46
N LEU A 659 -18.88 -20.57 8.34
CA LEU A 659 -19.21 -19.19 8.71
C LEU A 659 -20.07 -18.63 7.58
N ALA A 660 -21.36 -18.43 7.86
CA ALA A 660 -22.33 -17.88 6.91
C ALA A 660 -23.35 -17.05 7.68
N LEU A 661 -24.00 -16.11 6.97
CA LEU A 661 -25.03 -15.26 7.55
C LEU A 661 -26.12 -16.12 8.20
N PRO A 662 -26.41 -15.94 9.51
CA PRO A 662 -27.43 -16.71 10.19
C PRO A 662 -28.84 -16.31 9.69
N ARG A 663 -29.84 -17.15 9.95
CA ARG A 663 -31.25 -16.84 9.61
C ARG A 663 -31.91 -15.87 10.61
N ASP A 664 -31.47 -15.93 11.85
CA ASP A 664 -31.94 -15.11 12.96
C ASP A 664 -30.85 -14.94 14.03
N THR A 665 -31.07 -14.03 14.97
CA THR A 665 -30.18 -13.78 16.12
C THR A 665 -30.52 -14.63 17.35
N VAL A 666 -31.55 -15.48 17.29
CA VAL A 666 -32.09 -16.19 18.46
C VAL A 666 -31.05 -17.13 19.06
N ARG A 667 -30.30 -17.83 18.20
CA ARG A 667 -29.23 -18.73 18.63
C ARG A 667 -28.10 -17.96 19.33
N LEU A 668 -27.62 -16.89 18.71
CA LEU A 668 -26.55 -16.05 19.25
C LEU A 668 -26.91 -15.46 20.61
N ARG A 669 -28.11 -14.87 20.74
CA ARG A 669 -28.59 -14.31 22.01
C ARG A 669 -28.67 -15.36 23.12
N LYS A 670 -29.17 -16.56 22.82
CA LYS A 670 -29.18 -17.69 23.78
C LYS A 670 -27.77 -18.09 24.21
N HIS A 671 -26.82 -18.14 23.28
CA HIS A 671 -25.43 -18.49 23.59
C HIS A 671 -24.75 -17.41 24.45
N ILE A 672 -24.97 -16.13 24.17
CA ILE A 672 -24.45 -15.02 24.99
C ILE A 672 -25.04 -15.06 26.41
N SER A 673 -26.36 -15.26 26.55
CA SER A 673 -26.99 -15.42 27.88
C SER A 673 -26.43 -16.62 28.62
N LEU A 674 -26.27 -17.76 27.95
CA LEU A 674 -25.71 -18.97 28.54
C LEU A 674 -24.26 -18.80 28.97
N LEU A 675 -23.47 -18.03 28.21
CA LEU A 675 -22.09 -17.66 28.57
C LEU A 675 -22.09 -16.87 29.88
N CYS A 676 -22.93 -15.82 29.97
CA CYS A 676 -23.06 -14.99 31.16
C CYS A 676 -23.48 -15.83 32.38
N ASP A 677 -24.48 -16.70 32.23
CA ASP A 677 -24.97 -17.58 33.31
C ASP A 677 -23.91 -18.56 33.80
N ARG A 678 -23.08 -19.09 32.91
CA ARG A 678 -22.02 -20.04 33.27
C ARG A 678 -20.84 -19.34 33.94
N MET A 679 -20.50 -18.14 33.50
CA MET A 679 -19.52 -17.29 34.17
C MET A 679 -20.00 -16.89 35.57
N ALA A 680 -21.30 -16.55 35.72
CA ALA A 680 -21.93 -16.27 37.01
C ALA A 680 -21.75 -17.41 38.03
N LYS A 681 -21.78 -18.64 37.54
CA LYS A 681 -21.65 -19.87 38.34
C LYS A 681 -20.19 -20.31 38.53
N GLY A 682 -19.22 -19.39 38.36
CA GLY A 682 -17.80 -19.62 38.61
C GLY A 682 -17.01 -20.18 37.42
N GLY A 683 -17.60 -20.24 36.22
CA GLY A 683 -16.88 -20.63 35.01
C GLY A 683 -15.74 -19.67 34.67
N ARG A 684 -14.64 -20.20 34.13
CA ARG A 684 -13.44 -19.44 33.73
C ARG A 684 -13.05 -19.79 32.29
N LEU A 685 -12.52 -18.81 31.57
CA LEU A 685 -12.09 -18.95 30.18
C LEU A 685 -10.58 -19.26 30.15
N CYS A 686 -10.20 -20.26 29.37
CA CYS A 686 -8.82 -20.71 29.19
C CYS A 686 -8.59 -21.15 27.74
N LEU A 687 -7.40 -20.89 27.19
CA LEU A 687 -7.02 -21.32 25.83
C LEU A 687 -6.34 -22.71 25.79
N SER A 688 -5.91 -23.24 26.95
CA SER A 688 -5.28 -24.56 27.04
C SER A 688 -6.31 -25.67 27.18
N ALA A 689 -6.17 -26.73 26.38
CA ALA A 689 -6.99 -27.94 26.42
C ALA A 689 -6.78 -28.81 27.69
N GLU A 690 -5.85 -28.44 28.58
CA GLU A 690 -5.47 -29.26 29.76
C GLU A 690 -5.97 -28.71 31.11
N GLY A 691 -6.78 -27.65 31.12
CA GLY A 691 -7.16 -26.95 32.36
C GLY A 691 -8.40 -27.45 33.10
N SER A 692 -9.08 -28.51 32.65
CA SER A 692 -10.31 -28.99 33.31
C SER A 692 -10.02 -30.03 34.39
N ALA A 693 -9.38 -29.63 35.48
CA ALA A 693 -9.44 -30.34 36.75
C ALA A 693 -9.98 -29.38 37.82
N PRO A 694 -11.05 -29.74 38.57
CA PRO A 694 -11.53 -28.89 39.65
C PRO A 694 -10.47 -28.82 40.76
N ILE A 695 -10.05 -27.60 41.11
CA ILE A 695 -9.24 -27.36 42.31
C ILE A 695 -10.13 -27.67 43.52
N PRO A 696 -9.74 -28.59 44.43
CA PRO A 696 -10.53 -28.85 45.63
C PRO A 696 -10.51 -27.64 46.56
N VAL A 697 -11.69 -27.25 47.02
CA VAL A 697 -11.90 -26.23 48.06
C VAL A 697 -11.23 -26.71 49.35
N ILE A 698 -10.17 -26.04 49.79
CA ILE A 698 -9.57 -26.25 51.11
C ILE A 698 -10.35 -25.39 52.12
N MET A 699 -11.06 -26.05 53.04
CA MET A 699 -11.57 -25.41 54.26
C MET A 699 -10.41 -25.22 55.27
N PRO A 700 -10.41 -24.13 56.06
CA PRO A 700 -9.43 -23.94 57.13
C PRO A 700 -9.92 -24.56 58.45
N GLY A 701 -9.14 -25.47 59.05
CA GLY A 701 -9.32 -25.84 60.45
C GLY A 701 -8.75 -27.20 60.89
N MET A 702 -7.76 -27.13 61.78
CA MET A 702 -7.27 -28.13 62.75
C MET A 702 -6.17 -29.15 62.37
N CYS A 703 -5.00 -28.87 62.97
CA CYS A 703 -4.08 -29.71 63.74
C CYS A 703 -3.39 -30.97 63.16
N ASP A 704 -2.04 -30.91 63.29
CA ASP A 704 -1.08 -31.97 63.70
C ASP A 704 -0.89 -33.16 62.74
N THR A 705 0.30 -33.70 62.43
CA THR A 705 1.61 -33.79 63.10
C THR A 705 2.70 -34.20 62.08
N GLU A 706 3.94 -33.79 62.38
CA GLU A 706 5.23 -34.49 62.20
C GLU A 706 5.57 -35.35 60.95
N SER A 707 6.69 -34.95 60.33
CA SER A 707 7.94 -35.73 60.14
C SER A 707 8.43 -36.01 58.71
N ARG A 708 9.71 -35.62 58.49
CA ARG A 708 10.82 -36.30 57.76
C ARG A 708 10.55 -36.73 56.30
N SER A 709 11.44 -36.59 55.32
CA SER A 709 12.86 -36.24 55.25
C SER A 709 13.30 -36.33 53.77
N ARG A 710 14.34 -35.57 53.42
CA ARG A 710 15.37 -35.83 52.38
C ARG A 710 14.98 -35.80 50.90
N GLY A 711 15.73 -34.97 50.18
CA GLY A 711 15.73 -34.89 48.72
C GLY A 711 16.90 -35.63 48.04
N SER A 712 17.22 -35.10 46.87
CA SER A 712 18.17 -35.58 45.83
C SER A 712 17.58 -36.72 44.98
N ALA A 713 17.81 -36.83 43.68
CA ALA A 713 18.60 -36.11 42.68
C ALA A 713 17.94 -36.41 41.31
N GLY A 714 18.06 -35.55 40.30
CA GLY A 714 19.17 -35.65 39.36
C GLY A 714 18.67 -36.11 37.97
N ALA A 715 18.38 -35.14 37.11
CA ALA A 715 18.01 -35.36 35.71
C ALA A 715 19.26 -35.51 34.83
N LYS A 716 19.26 -36.48 33.91
CA LYS A 716 20.03 -36.45 32.66
C LYS A 716 19.18 -36.99 31.50
N PRO A 717 19.35 -36.46 30.28
CA PRO A 717 18.48 -36.72 29.14
C PRO A 717 19.01 -37.85 28.24
N SER A 718 18.10 -38.62 27.62
CA SER A 718 18.44 -39.61 26.60
C SER A 718 17.75 -39.30 25.28
N GLN A 719 18.58 -39.17 24.25
CA GLN A 719 18.25 -39.08 22.83
C GLN A 719 17.41 -40.27 22.36
N HIS A 720 16.33 -40.01 21.61
CA HIS A 720 15.58 -41.05 20.90
C HIS A 720 16.14 -41.26 19.49
N ARG A 721 16.54 -42.50 19.26
CA ARG A 721 17.02 -43.08 18.01
C ARG A 721 15.82 -43.52 17.17
N ALA A 722 15.84 -43.15 15.90
CA ALA A 722 14.93 -43.63 14.88
C ALA A 722 15.18 -45.11 14.55
N GLN A 723 14.12 -45.89 14.39
CA GLN A 723 14.03 -47.05 13.49
C GLN A 723 12.58 -47.49 13.37
N GLY A 724 12.01 -47.31 12.17
CA GLY A 724 10.78 -47.95 11.72
C GLY A 724 11.08 -48.73 10.44
N ARG A 725 10.88 -50.04 10.48
CA ARG A 725 10.79 -50.95 9.34
C ARG A 725 9.41 -51.58 9.37
N ASN A 726 8.56 -51.20 8.41
CA ASN A 726 7.90 -52.05 7.42
C ASN A 726 6.73 -51.29 6.81
#